data_AF-A0A2W4T967-F1
#
_entry.id   AF-A0A2W4T967-F1
#
_cell.length_a   1.000
_cell.length_b   1.000
_cell.length_c   1.000
_cell.angle_alpha   90.00
_cell.angle_beta   90.00
_cell.angle_gamma   90.00
#
_symmetry.space_group_name_H-M   'P 1'
#
loop_
_entity.id
_entity.type
_entity.pdbx_description
1 polymer ?
#
loop_
_entity_poly.entity_id
_entity_poly.type
_entity_poly.pdbx_seq_one_letter_code
_entity_poly.pdbx_strand_id
1 'polypeptide(L)'
;MNTTTGNQTSTLPTLDYPTFRQAGIDQLQTWVGRDWTDFNEHDPGITLLENFCYALTDLTYRLGYSVPDLLCQGDRNPYASFYTPAQILTTQPVTLLDLRKLVVDVRGVGNAWIIKVADPSPTVYYHTGTLPDLPSDSEKFILLDSSQGGQTLNPSGLYQVLIAKSQTSDLLSKQIVGPVAARLHAHRQLGMDFDSVQVMDTQQIQVMATIEISAGGDANGICVAILQALANYIAPPLHFYTWQERLAAGKRIDEIFDGPILSQGFIDNDELQGMQQKSALRVSDCIQTIMDVEGVVMVKYIALNNGGLDWQNWSLDLDVTKSPILDCTGSTLSLERKELAVTLDRTSINNSYSLAQQGLGYQLASPGDLDVMTAPGRDRHVDRYYSVQHQLPLVYGVGSFGLPPQADAQRCAQAKQLKAYMLHFEQLLADEFGQLSHLGDVLGFDGDDPRTYFSVAIDDPSLGLDSLWQQDAAARQQRLQQIVENPATASDDPTQQVDWQRRNRLLDHLLARFAEQYYDYAQFEPAPPDIDSPLPRLAALKRAWLQSYPELSRGRGTGRDISKPTDAANLAGLVKNLALKLGVSINTDSVSKTESVSSMATAAYPPLPQDTDAVPYLVEHSLLRPIDADWAQGCPLLANARRPDPYSLQISLVFPGDSPRYQSSVFRSFVEKTVSEESPAHLSVYLVWLNQADMHDFRAAYGVWLSFLSQYRQRSNDLGPHPDNVDHAISFPLRDARDRLIDLLGIGQTYPLADLALAGNQTIACNETCQIPLPFSQQGVIYALCDKTDTPLVSAIQVTGNGIGGDNSLYLETPPITEDITYTIRATKPSGLSLMLNQRVDVKMGFDTSLIACIVVVSPNTQLLDPSDPGPTAARIVDYGASVQVQVQASQQGVAYTLQDASGKPLMIGSVTGDLSSILLTTTKPVLEDLSIRILATKTFEQMGNPSTVVFLDSVLPLMVRANPALKVSVPLVNYNQSASIQLADTQALVTYQLFSRAILDKEYRHVGNADWGQALPVTGCSYARIPRPSSLTAGLTATGLSQTSNGGSLDLNTADLVSDTLLVVQATKSHKTQAGKTFTSTVQLNQPAIALVYPNDNPSLGLAAIPTKAGYYHVLNGQPGVFYAFSVGGTQLGSPVYIHKRDETDPTQNMGVSQLVMEVDFAIPPDHPANLQPPPNLAELPPETPEWDSGIRGIPIAYDAILSVLATKAQTGLEKTFTLTLQKALANAQQKT
;
A
#
# COMPACT_ATOMS: atom_id res chain seq x y z
N MET A 1 14.00 33.80 -23.94
CA MET A 1 13.70 34.99 -24.78
C MET A 1 13.58 36.20 -23.88
N ASN A 2 14.62 37.03 -23.80
CA ASN A 2 14.51 38.38 -23.24
C ASN A 2 14.01 39.30 -24.35
N THR A 3 12.69 39.47 -24.43
CA THR A 3 12.07 40.61 -25.12
C THR A 3 11.47 41.53 -24.08
N THR A 4 12.34 42.21 -23.33
CA THR A 4 12.07 43.57 -22.88
C THR A 4 12.01 44.45 -24.13
N THR A 5 10.89 44.43 -24.84
CA THR A 5 10.53 45.53 -25.74
C THR A 5 10.34 46.74 -24.85
N GLY A 6 11.24 47.71 -25.02
CA GLY A 6 11.20 48.96 -24.29
C GLY A 6 9.84 49.62 -24.37
N ASN A 7 9.46 50.23 -23.24
CA ASN A 7 8.40 51.22 -23.13
C ASN A 7 8.68 52.42 -24.07
N GLN A 8 8.45 52.26 -25.36
CA GLN A 8 7.96 53.37 -26.16
C GLN A 8 6.44 53.33 -26.04
N THR A 9 5.93 53.96 -25.00
CA THR A 9 4.51 54.31 -24.91
C THR A 9 4.21 55.31 -26.04
N SER A 10 3.90 54.81 -27.24
CA SER A 10 2.99 55.55 -28.10
C SER A 10 1.65 55.54 -27.36
N THR A 11 1.30 56.65 -26.73
CA THR A 11 -0.03 56.83 -26.17
C THR A 11 -1.02 56.58 -27.30
N LEU A 12 -1.86 55.53 -27.15
CA LEU A 12 -2.91 55.24 -28.12
C LEU A 12 -3.73 56.53 -28.34
N PRO A 13 -3.99 56.95 -29.59
CA PRO A 13 -4.71 58.21 -29.85
C PRO A 13 -6.08 58.28 -29.16
N THR A 14 -6.68 57.14 -28.84
CA THR A 14 -7.96 57.01 -28.15
C THR A 14 -7.89 57.31 -26.65
N LEU A 15 -6.70 57.33 -26.03
CA LEU A 15 -6.50 57.78 -24.64
C LEU A 15 -6.40 59.31 -24.53
N ASP A 16 -6.16 60.00 -25.65
CA ASP A 16 -6.17 61.45 -25.74
C ASP A 16 -7.55 61.92 -26.21
N TYR A 17 -8.47 62.08 -25.25
CA TYR A 17 -9.87 62.40 -25.50
C TYR A 17 -10.09 63.58 -26.48
N PRO A 18 -9.42 64.74 -26.35
CA PRO A 18 -9.55 65.84 -27.31
C PRO A 18 -9.22 65.44 -28.76
N THR A 19 -8.13 64.70 -28.95
CA THR A 19 -7.70 64.23 -30.28
C THR A 19 -8.67 63.19 -30.82
N PHE A 20 -9.15 62.27 -29.98
CA PHE A 20 -10.12 61.25 -30.39
C PHE A 20 -11.48 61.86 -30.75
N ARG A 21 -11.97 62.81 -29.96
CA ARG A 21 -13.18 63.60 -30.23
C ARG A 21 -13.06 64.33 -31.57
N GLN A 22 -11.93 65.00 -31.82
CA GLN A 22 -11.72 65.71 -33.08
C GLN A 22 -11.75 64.75 -34.28
N ALA A 23 -11.12 63.59 -34.17
CA ALA A 23 -11.19 62.56 -35.21
C ALA A 23 -12.63 62.08 -35.47
N GLY A 24 -13.47 61.96 -34.42
CA GLY A 24 -14.89 61.66 -34.56
C GLY A 24 -15.65 62.75 -35.32
N ILE A 25 -15.39 64.03 -35.01
CA ILE A 25 -15.99 65.17 -35.73
C ILE A 25 -15.56 65.18 -37.20
N ASP A 26 -14.27 64.97 -37.49
CA ASP A 26 -13.74 64.94 -38.85
C ASP A 26 -14.41 63.82 -39.68
N GLN A 27 -14.69 62.66 -39.07
CA GLN A 27 -15.45 61.58 -39.71
C GLN A 27 -16.89 61.99 -40.01
N LEU A 28 -17.59 62.61 -39.05
CA LEU A 28 -18.96 63.09 -39.27
C LEU A 28 -19.01 64.15 -40.38
N GLN A 29 -18.07 65.09 -40.41
CA GLN A 29 -17.95 66.08 -41.49
C GLN A 29 -17.78 65.40 -42.86
N THR A 30 -17.01 64.32 -42.90
CA THR A 30 -16.79 63.54 -44.13
C THR A 30 -18.06 62.79 -44.57
N TRP A 31 -18.77 62.15 -43.64
CA TRP A 31 -19.92 61.30 -43.95
C TRP A 31 -21.20 62.10 -44.22
N VAL A 32 -21.45 63.16 -43.45
CA VAL A 32 -22.75 63.87 -43.44
C VAL A 32 -22.62 65.39 -43.50
N GLY A 33 -21.43 65.94 -43.73
CA GLY A 33 -21.17 67.40 -43.75
C GLY A 33 -21.96 68.21 -44.79
N ARG A 34 -22.71 67.56 -45.67
CA ARG A 34 -23.67 68.20 -46.59
C ARG A 34 -25.04 68.46 -45.94
N ASP A 35 -25.48 67.56 -45.07
CA ASP A 35 -26.81 67.59 -44.45
C ASP A 35 -26.74 68.11 -43.00
N TRP A 36 -25.68 67.76 -42.26
CA TRP A 36 -25.38 68.28 -40.93
C TRP A 36 -24.17 69.20 -41.03
N THR A 37 -24.36 70.50 -40.83
CA THR A 37 -23.34 71.53 -41.08
C THR A 37 -22.83 72.22 -39.82
N ASP A 38 -23.47 71.98 -38.67
CA ASP A 38 -23.11 72.56 -37.37
C ASP A 38 -22.46 71.52 -36.45
N PHE A 39 -21.16 71.65 -36.25
CA PHE A 39 -20.34 70.74 -35.43
C PHE A 39 -19.86 71.39 -34.14
N ASN A 40 -20.56 72.42 -33.66
CA ASN A 40 -20.21 73.14 -32.44
C ASN A 40 -20.74 72.43 -31.18
N GLU A 41 -20.20 72.80 -30.02
CA GLU A 41 -20.53 72.20 -28.71
C GLU A 41 -22.00 72.33 -28.28
N HIS A 42 -22.76 73.24 -28.88
CA HIS A 42 -24.17 73.43 -28.56
C HIS A 42 -25.10 72.48 -29.32
N ASP A 43 -24.61 71.81 -30.37
CA ASP A 43 -25.39 70.85 -31.13
C ASP A 43 -25.59 69.55 -30.31
N PRO A 44 -26.83 69.09 -30.10
CA PRO A 44 -27.09 67.88 -29.33
C PRO A 44 -26.40 66.61 -29.87
N GLY A 45 -26.21 66.48 -31.17
CA GLY A 45 -25.49 65.36 -31.77
C GLY A 45 -24.00 65.37 -31.43
N ILE A 46 -23.39 66.56 -31.31
CA ILE A 46 -21.99 66.69 -30.86
C ILE A 46 -21.87 66.37 -29.38
N THR A 47 -22.82 66.81 -28.54
CA THR A 47 -22.83 66.43 -27.12
C THR A 47 -22.97 64.91 -26.93
N LEU A 48 -23.75 64.22 -27.78
CA LEU A 48 -23.84 62.76 -27.75
C LEU A 48 -22.52 62.12 -28.15
N LEU A 49 -21.91 62.56 -29.25
CA LEU A 49 -20.60 62.08 -29.71
C LEU A 49 -19.54 62.21 -28.61
N GLU A 50 -19.49 63.36 -27.94
CA GLU A 50 -18.54 63.62 -26.85
C GLU A 50 -18.63 62.60 -25.71
N ASN A 51 -19.83 62.22 -25.30
CA ASN A 51 -20.05 61.25 -24.23
C ASN A 51 -19.70 59.83 -24.68
N PHE A 52 -20.02 59.46 -25.92
CA PHE A 52 -19.60 58.17 -26.49
C PHE A 52 -18.08 58.09 -26.67
N CYS A 53 -17.42 59.16 -27.09
CA CYS A 53 -15.95 59.25 -27.13
C CYS A 53 -15.34 59.05 -25.73
N TYR A 54 -15.98 59.57 -24.68
CA TYR A 54 -15.52 59.39 -23.31
C TYR A 54 -15.66 57.92 -22.85
N ALA A 55 -16.80 57.28 -23.12
CA ALA A 55 -17.00 55.86 -22.80
C ALA A 55 -16.00 54.94 -23.52
N LEU A 56 -15.69 55.22 -24.79
CA LEU A 56 -14.65 54.52 -25.55
C LEU A 56 -13.23 54.76 -25.02
N THR A 57 -12.98 55.94 -24.45
CA THR A 57 -11.72 56.26 -23.76
C THR A 57 -11.57 55.39 -22.50
N ASP A 58 -12.65 55.18 -21.73
CA ASP A 58 -12.66 54.26 -20.58
C ASP A 58 -12.40 52.81 -21.02
N LEU A 59 -13.07 52.33 -22.07
CA LEU A 59 -12.80 50.99 -22.62
C LEU A 59 -11.33 50.82 -22.99
N THR A 60 -10.75 51.80 -23.71
CA THR A 60 -9.31 51.80 -24.07
C THR A 60 -8.42 51.78 -22.83
N TYR A 61 -8.76 52.57 -21.80
CA TYR A 61 -8.01 52.59 -20.55
C TYR A 61 -7.98 51.21 -19.88
N ARG A 62 -9.12 50.50 -19.84
CA ARG A 62 -9.20 49.15 -19.27
C ARG A 62 -8.48 48.09 -20.11
N LEU A 63 -8.51 48.21 -21.44
CA LEU A 63 -7.72 47.35 -22.34
C LEU A 63 -6.20 47.47 -22.09
N GLY A 64 -5.75 48.57 -21.48
CA GLY A 64 -4.35 48.79 -21.07
C GLY A 64 -3.94 48.11 -19.76
N TYR A 65 -4.84 47.41 -19.05
CA TYR A 65 -4.49 46.65 -17.85
C TYR A 65 -3.54 45.49 -18.17
N SER A 66 -2.83 45.03 -17.15
CA SER A 66 -1.93 43.88 -17.30
C SER A 66 -2.72 42.62 -17.68
N VAL A 67 -2.14 41.76 -18.52
CA VAL A 67 -2.79 40.50 -18.94
C VAL A 67 -3.27 39.65 -17.75
N PRO A 68 -2.49 39.46 -16.66
CA PRO A 68 -2.98 38.76 -15.48
C PRO A 68 -4.24 39.38 -14.86
N ASP A 69 -4.34 40.71 -14.84
CA ASP A 69 -5.53 41.42 -14.31
C ASP A 69 -6.74 41.27 -15.25
N LEU A 70 -6.53 41.20 -16.58
CA LEU A 70 -7.60 41.00 -17.55
C LEU A 70 -8.16 39.57 -17.52
N LEU A 71 -7.29 38.58 -17.27
CA LEU A 71 -7.69 37.17 -17.17
C LEU A 71 -8.26 36.79 -15.79
N CYS A 72 -8.10 37.67 -14.78
CA CYS A 72 -8.57 37.44 -13.42
C CYS A 72 -9.96 38.09 -13.24
N GLN A 73 -10.96 37.27 -12.94
CA GLN A 73 -12.33 37.69 -12.66
C GLN A 73 -12.86 36.90 -11.46
N GLY A 74 -13.32 37.59 -10.42
CA GLY A 74 -13.68 36.95 -9.15
C GLY A 74 -12.54 36.10 -8.58
N ASP A 75 -12.85 34.86 -8.19
CA ASP A 75 -11.89 33.90 -7.63
C ASP A 75 -11.14 33.08 -8.71
N ARG A 76 -11.31 33.39 -10.00
CA ARG A 76 -10.70 32.63 -11.08
C ARG A 76 -9.18 32.81 -11.12
N ASN A 77 -8.47 31.69 -11.20
CA ASN A 77 -7.03 31.69 -11.45
C ASN A 77 -6.74 32.08 -12.93
N PRO A 78 -6.05 33.21 -13.20
CA PRO A 78 -5.77 33.66 -14.56
C PRO A 78 -4.87 32.71 -15.35
N TYR A 79 -4.19 31.79 -14.68
CA TYR A 79 -3.25 30.84 -15.29
C TYR A 79 -3.80 29.41 -15.40
N ALA A 80 -5.07 29.17 -15.06
CA ALA A 80 -5.64 27.82 -15.08
C ALA A 80 -5.56 27.13 -16.46
N SER A 81 -5.58 27.91 -17.54
CA SER A 81 -5.43 27.45 -18.93
C SER A 81 -4.02 27.73 -19.52
N PHE A 82 -3.03 28.06 -18.69
CA PHE A 82 -1.66 28.35 -19.12
C PHE A 82 -0.66 27.50 -18.35
N TYR A 83 -0.05 26.53 -19.04
CA TYR A 83 0.93 25.65 -18.43
C TYR A 83 2.22 26.37 -18.06
N THR A 84 2.74 26.05 -16.87
CA THR A 84 4.04 26.52 -16.39
C THR A 84 5.17 25.79 -17.13
N PRO A 85 6.42 26.32 -17.07
CA PRO A 85 7.58 25.63 -17.64
C PRO A 85 7.74 24.19 -17.14
N ALA A 86 7.56 23.91 -15.84
CA ALA A 86 7.68 22.54 -15.32
C ALA A 86 6.61 21.59 -15.90
N GLN A 87 5.41 22.11 -16.18
CA GLN A 87 4.32 21.31 -16.74
C GLN A 87 4.56 20.97 -18.22
N ILE A 88 5.09 21.91 -19.01
CA ILE A 88 5.10 21.78 -20.48
C ILE A 88 6.47 21.49 -21.11
N LEU A 89 7.57 21.88 -20.46
CA LEU A 89 8.93 21.71 -21.02
C LEU A 89 9.60 20.42 -20.55
N THR A 90 9.17 19.88 -19.41
CA THR A 90 9.74 18.62 -18.89
C THR A 90 9.28 17.45 -19.75
N THR A 91 10.16 16.46 -19.90
CA THR A 91 9.90 15.24 -20.69
C THR A 91 9.93 14.02 -19.77
N GLN A 92 9.28 12.92 -20.14
CA GLN A 92 9.65 11.63 -19.56
C GLN A 92 11.10 11.31 -19.95
N PRO A 93 11.84 10.45 -19.23
CA PRO A 93 13.23 10.19 -19.54
C PRO A 93 13.36 9.67 -20.98
N VAL A 94 14.18 10.33 -21.81
CA VAL A 94 14.41 9.94 -23.21
C VAL A 94 15.78 9.26 -23.36
N THR A 95 16.74 9.63 -22.51
CA THR A 95 18.12 9.13 -22.56
C THR A 95 18.48 8.28 -21.34
N LEU A 96 19.59 7.54 -21.42
CA LEU A 96 20.15 6.84 -20.25
C LEU A 96 20.58 7.81 -19.15
N LEU A 97 20.97 9.04 -19.51
CA LEU A 97 21.29 10.08 -18.54
C LEU A 97 20.03 10.52 -17.78
N ASP A 98 18.89 10.63 -18.44
CA ASP A 98 17.62 10.98 -17.79
C ASP A 98 17.14 9.89 -16.84
N LEU A 99 17.27 8.62 -17.25
CA LEU A 99 17.00 7.50 -16.36
C LEU A 99 17.95 7.54 -15.15
N ARG A 100 19.23 7.88 -15.35
CA ARG A 100 20.19 8.03 -14.25
C ARG A 100 19.76 9.16 -13.30
N LYS A 101 19.30 10.31 -13.80
CA LYS A 101 18.73 11.40 -13.00
C LYS A 101 17.57 10.92 -12.12
N LEU A 102 16.67 10.11 -12.66
CA LEU A 102 15.55 9.54 -11.90
C LEU A 102 16.04 8.63 -10.76
N VAL A 103 17.07 7.82 -10.99
CA VAL A 103 17.61 6.91 -9.98
C VAL A 103 18.31 7.67 -8.87
N VAL A 104 19.15 8.66 -9.19
CA VAL A 104 19.89 9.45 -8.19
C VAL A 104 18.98 10.40 -7.39
N ASP A 105 17.80 10.70 -7.90
CA ASP A 105 16.76 11.44 -7.17
C ASP A 105 15.96 10.56 -6.18
N VAL A 106 16.36 9.31 -5.94
CA VAL A 106 15.76 8.43 -4.93
C VAL A 106 16.53 8.50 -3.62
N ARG A 107 15.81 8.63 -2.50
CA ARG A 107 16.41 8.64 -1.15
C ARG A 107 17.31 7.42 -0.93
N GLY A 108 18.54 7.69 -0.50
CA GLY A 108 19.53 6.66 -0.20
C GLY A 108 20.47 6.33 -1.36
N VAL A 109 20.20 6.84 -2.57
CA VAL A 109 21.11 6.76 -3.70
C VAL A 109 22.10 7.92 -3.64
N GLY A 110 23.39 7.63 -3.76
CA GLY A 110 24.43 8.64 -3.92
C GLY A 110 24.80 8.85 -5.39
N ASN A 111 24.89 7.75 -6.14
CA ASN A 111 25.07 7.75 -7.58
C ASN A 111 24.50 6.45 -8.19
N ALA A 112 24.35 6.40 -9.51
CA ALA A 112 23.92 5.20 -10.21
C ALA A 112 24.47 5.15 -11.64
N TRP A 113 24.50 3.96 -12.22
CA TRP A 113 24.88 3.71 -13.61
C TRP A 113 23.87 2.81 -14.27
N ILE A 114 23.54 3.12 -15.53
CA ILE A 114 22.60 2.37 -16.35
C ILE A 114 23.37 1.80 -17.52
N ILE A 115 23.50 0.48 -17.52
CA ILE A 115 24.43 -0.24 -18.39
C ILE A 115 23.60 -1.15 -19.29
N LYS A 116 23.90 -1.15 -20.60
CA LYS A 116 23.26 -2.08 -21.52
C LYS A 116 23.71 -3.50 -21.18
N VAL A 117 22.76 -4.42 -21.06
CA VAL A 117 23.06 -5.83 -20.80
C VAL A 117 23.71 -6.44 -22.05
N ALA A 118 24.90 -7.02 -21.87
CA ALA A 118 25.62 -7.73 -22.92
C ALA A 118 25.15 -9.19 -23.02
N ASP A 119 24.95 -9.84 -21.87
CA ASP A 119 24.60 -11.25 -21.74
C ASP A 119 23.30 -11.38 -20.93
N PRO A 120 22.12 -11.45 -21.58
CA PRO A 120 20.85 -11.59 -20.89
C PRO A 120 20.71 -12.97 -20.23
N SER A 121 20.00 -13.02 -19.10
CA SER A 121 19.49 -14.27 -18.51
C SER A 121 17.96 -14.35 -18.67
N PRO A 122 17.42 -15.43 -19.26
CA PRO A 122 18.14 -16.51 -19.92
C PRO A 122 18.77 -16.05 -21.26
N THR A 123 19.87 -16.68 -21.66
CA THR A 123 20.47 -16.42 -22.97
C THR A 123 19.62 -17.05 -24.07
N VAL A 124 19.37 -16.29 -25.13
CA VAL A 124 18.49 -16.72 -26.24
C VAL A 124 19.30 -16.86 -27.52
N TYR A 125 18.97 -17.86 -28.34
CA TYR A 125 19.65 -18.13 -29.61
C TYR A 125 18.65 -18.17 -30.78
N TYR A 126 19.07 -17.66 -31.93
CA TYR A 126 18.34 -17.80 -33.20
C TYR A 126 19.00 -18.86 -34.08
N HIS A 127 18.19 -19.79 -34.58
CA HIS A 127 18.63 -20.87 -35.45
C HIS A 127 17.86 -20.87 -36.77
N THR A 128 18.55 -21.20 -37.87
CA THR A 128 17.95 -21.43 -39.19
C THR A 128 18.34 -22.79 -39.74
N GLY A 129 17.37 -23.54 -40.26
CA GLY A 129 17.56 -24.89 -40.77
C GLY A 129 16.63 -25.89 -40.10
N THR A 130 16.90 -27.18 -40.27
CA THR A 130 16.12 -28.26 -39.66
C THR A 130 16.74 -28.69 -38.34
N LEU A 131 15.93 -28.81 -37.29
CA LEU A 131 16.34 -29.39 -36.01
C LEU A 131 16.01 -30.89 -35.95
N PRO A 132 16.85 -31.72 -35.30
CA PRO A 132 16.53 -33.13 -35.04
C PRO A 132 15.23 -33.28 -34.24
N ASP A 133 14.45 -34.34 -34.52
CA ASP A 133 13.24 -34.72 -33.77
C ASP A 133 12.08 -33.70 -33.76
N LEU A 134 12.14 -32.66 -34.60
CA LEU A 134 11.08 -31.67 -34.80
C LEU A 134 10.51 -31.74 -36.24
N PRO A 135 9.25 -31.31 -36.46
CA PRO A 135 8.62 -31.37 -37.78
C PRO A 135 9.42 -30.60 -38.84
N SER A 136 9.57 -31.20 -40.02
CA SER A 136 10.40 -30.68 -41.14
C SER A 136 9.95 -29.34 -41.71
N ASP A 137 8.75 -28.87 -41.37
CA ASP A 137 8.10 -27.73 -42.02
C ASP A 137 8.46 -26.39 -41.36
N SER A 138 9.24 -26.41 -40.27
CA SER A 138 9.74 -25.21 -39.59
C SER A 138 11.23 -25.01 -39.85
N GLU A 139 11.62 -23.79 -40.23
CA GLU A 139 13.01 -23.47 -40.63
C GLU A 139 13.69 -22.40 -39.77
N LYS A 140 12.96 -21.74 -38.86
CA LYS A 140 13.45 -20.61 -38.06
C LYS A 140 13.05 -20.77 -36.61
N PHE A 141 14.02 -20.89 -35.71
CA PHE A 141 13.77 -21.23 -34.31
C PHE A 141 14.38 -20.25 -33.33
N ILE A 142 13.72 -20.09 -32.17
CA ILE A 142 14.26 -19.41 -30.99
C ILE A 142 14.50 -20.46 -29.92
N LEU A 143 15.74 -20.52 -29.42
CA LEU A 143 16.24 -21.55 -28.53
C LEU A 143 16.79 -20.93 -27.24
N LEU A 144 16.82 -21.71 -26.16
CA LEU A 144 17.56 -21.37 -24.93
C LEU A 144 18.85 -22.19 -24.76
N ASP A 145 18.97 -23.29 -25.50
CA ASP A 145 20.15 -24.15 -25.48
C ASP A 145 21.00 -23.96 -26.74
N SER A 146 22.28 -23.65 -26.53
CA SER A 146 23.30 -23.52 -27.58
C SER A 146 23.70 -24.84 -28.24
N SER A 147 23.38 -25.99 -27.61
CA SER A 147 23.81 -27.33 -28.07
C SER A 147 23.31 -27.68 -29.48
N GLN A 148 22.17 -27.13 -29.87
CA GLN A 148 21.53 -27.31 -31.19
C GLN A 148 22.08 -26.34 -32.26
N GLY A 149 23.09 -25.53 -31.91
CA GLY A 149 23.62 -24.47 -32.75
C GLY A 149 22.67 -23.28 -32.86
N GLY A 150 23.23 -22.08 -33.03
CA GLY A 150 22.45 -20.86 -33.15
C GLY A 150 23.27 -19.63 -32.82
N GLN A 151 22.87 -18.49 -33.34
CA GLN A 151 23.50 -17.21 -33.03
C GLN A 151 22.88 -16.64 -31.74
N THR A 152 23.71 -16.26 -30.77
CA THR A 152 23.25 -15.56 -29.56
C THR A 152 22.52 -14.26 -29.93
N LEU A 153 21.34 -14.07 -29.35
CA LEU A 153 20.57 -12.85 -29.46
C LEU A 153 20.87 -11.94 -28.28
N ASN A 154 21.38 -10.74 -28.57
CA ASN A 154 21.64 -9.71 -27.58
C ASN A 154 20.54 -8.64 -27.69
N PRO A 155 19.47 -8.73 -26.88
CA PRO A 155 18.31 -7.88 -27.04
C PRO A 155 18.68 -6.42 -26.82
N SER A 156 18.23 -5.57 -27.74
CA SER A 156 18.36 -4.12 -27.58
C SER A 156 17.25 -3.60 -26.67
N GLY A 157 17.55 -2.56 -25.89
CA GLY A 157 16.61 -1.99 -24.92
C GLY A 157 16.61 -2.68 -23.55
N LEU A 158 17.55 -3.60 -23.27
CA LEU A 158 17.71 -4.22 -21.95
C LEU A 158 18.85 -3.58 -21.15
N TYR A 159 18.55 -3.17 -19.91
CA TYR A 159 19.51 -2.46 -19.07
C TYR A 159 19.62 -3.05 -17.65
N GLN A 160 20.82 -3.00 -17.11
CA GLN A 160 21.13 -3.22 -15.71
C GLN A 160 21.34 -1.88 -15.02
N VAL A 161 20.89 -1.79 -13.77
CA VAL A 161 21.03 -0.58 -12.94
C VAL A 161 21.91 -0.90 -11.73
N LEU A 162 23.06 -0.25 -11.66
CA LEU A 162 23.99 -0.33 -10.54
C LEU A 162 23.88 0.93 -9.70
N ILE A 163 23.72 0.76 -8.38
CA ILE A 163 23.46 1.85 -7.44
C ILE A 163 24.62 1.95 -6.46
N ALA A 164 25.29 3.10 -6.42
CA ALA A 164 26.15 3.48 -5.31
C ALA A 164 25.27 4.07 -4.19
N LYS A 165 25.23 3.39 -3.05
CA LYS A 165 24.52 3.87 -1.86
C LYS A 165 25.15 5.17 -1.35
N SER A 166 24.31 6.14 -0.97
CA SER A 166 24.76 7.38 -0.33
C SER A 166 25.37 7.09 1.05
N GLN A 167 26.50 7.74 1.35
CA GLN A 167 27.23 7.57 2.61
C GLN A 167 26.45 8.06 3.83
N THR A 168 25.53 9.01 3.63
CA THR A 168 24.68 9.57 4.69
C THR A 168 23.39 8.80 4.91
N SER A 169 23.14 7.77 4.10
CA SER A 169 21.89 7.01 4.16
C SER A 169 21.92 5.92 5.23
N ASP A 170 20.92 5.97 6.11
CA ASP A 170 20.59 4.97 7.11
C ASP A 170 19.86 3.74 6.55
N LEU A 171 19.42 3.79 5.29
CA LEU A 171 18.64 2.73 4.66
C LEU A 171 19.48 1.48 4.37
N LEU A 172 18.90 0.29 4.58
CA LEU A 172 19.49 -0.97 4.13
C LEU A 172 19.43 -1.07 2.59
N SER A 173 20.38 -1.77 1.97
CA SER A 173 20.44 -1.93 0.50
C SER A 173 19.13 -2.43 -0.09
N LYS A 174 18.46 -3.39 0.57
CA LYS A 174 17.15 -3.92 0.14
C LYS A 174 16.02 -2.87 0.16
N GLN A 175 16.12 -1.86 1.02
CA GLN A 175 15.11 -0.78 1.13
C GLN A 175 15.26 0.26 0.01
N ILE A 176 16.37 0.24 -0.75
CA ILE A 176 16.64 1.17 -1.86
C ILE A 176 16.17 0.58 -3.21
N VAL A 177 16.32 -0.73 -3.41
CA VAL A 177 15.99 -1.43 -4.67
C VAL A 177 14.53 -1.23 -5.05
N GLY A 178 13.60 -1.47 -4.11
CA GLY A 178 12.15 -1.36 -4.37
C GLY A 178 11.74 0.04 -4.88
N PRO A 179 12.04 1.13 -4.16
CA PRO A 179 11.75 2.49 -4.63
C PRO A 179 12.40 2.86 -5.97
N VAL A 180 13.64 2.44 -6.22
CA VAL A 180 14.33 2.68 -7.50
C VAL A 180 13.62 1.94 -8.63
N ALA A 181 13.33 0.65 -8.45
CA ALA A 181 12.64 -0.16 -9.45
C ALA A 181 11.23 0.39 -9.74
N ALA A 182 10.48 0.78 -8.70
CA ALA A 182 9.16 1.39 -8.85
C ALA A 182 9.24 2.70 -9.65
N ARG A 183 10.23 3.56 -9.38
CA ARG A 183 10.42 4.81 -10.11
C ARG A 183 10.81 4.55 -11.57
N LEU A 184 11.75 3.63 -11.82
CA LEU A 184 12.14 3.27 -13.17
C LEU A 184 10.98 2.69 -13.99
N HIS A 185 10.18 1.78 -13.42
CA HIS A 185 9.02 1.21 -14.11
C HIS A 185 7.92 2.23 -14.37
N ALA A 186 7.69 3.20 -13.48
CA ALA A 186 6.76 4.31 -13.69
C ALA A 186 7.16 5.24 -14.85
N HIS A 187 8.45 5.24 -15.23
CA HIS A 187 9.03 6.11 -16.26
C HIS A 187 9.63 5.32 -17.44
N ARG A 188 9.35 4.01 -17.54
CA ARG A 188 9.95 3.12 -18.54
C ARG A 188 9.51 3.49 -19.95
N GLN A 189 10.44 3.47 -20.89
CA GLN A 189 10.15 3.70 -22.31
C GLN A 189 9.58 2.46 -22.99
N LEU A 190 8.84 2.66 -24.07
CA LEU A 190 8.41 1.59 -24.96
C LEU A 190 9.61 0.84 -25.55
N GLY A 191 9.55 -0.50 -25.54
CA GLY A 191 10.62 -1.36 -26.07
C GLY A 191 11.86 -1.45 -25.18
N MET A 192 11.83 -0.85 -23.98
CA MET A 192 12.87 -0.93 -22.97
C MET A 192 12.43 -1.82 -21.81
N ASP A 193 13.37 -2.50 -21.15
CA ASP A 193 13.14 -3.18 -19.87
C ASP A 193 14.41 -3.21 -19.01
N PHE A 194 14.24 -3.49 -17.72
CA PHE A 194 15.33 -3.60 -16.74
C PHE A 194 15.54 -5.06 -16.35
N ASP A 195 16.77 -5.54 -16.52
CA ASP A 195 17.17 -6.90 -16.18
C ASP A 195 17.38 -7.06 -14.67
N SER A 196 18.12 -6.12 -14.07
CA SER A 196 18.36 -6.10 -12.63
C SER A 196 18.61 -4.70 -12.09
N VAL A 197 18.23 -4.50 -10.84
CA VAL A 197 18.49 -3.29 -10.05
C VAL A 197 19.26 -3.70 -8.80
N GLN A 198 20.52 -3.29 -8.71
CA GLN A 198 21.45 -3.80 -7.71
C GLN A 198 22.16 -2.66 -6.99
N VAL A 199 22.19 -2.74 -5.66
CA VAL A 199 23.03 -1.85 -4.84
C VAL A 199 24.41 -2.49 -4.73
N MET A 200 25.43 -1.75 -5.16
CA MET A 200 26.81 -2.23 -5.15
C MET A 200 27.35 -2.33 -3.72
N ASP A 201 28.16 -3.35 -3.47
CA ASP A 201 28.91 -3.45 -2.22
C ASP A 201 29.90 -2.30 -2.10
N THR A 202 30.24 -1.93 -0.87
CA THR A 202 31.19 -0.85 -0.61
C THR A 202 32.63 -1.36 -0.61
N GLN A 203 33.52 -0.66 -1.31
CA GLN A 203 34.96 -0.89 -1.26
C GLN A 203 35.61 0.22 -0.41
N GLN A 204 36.09 -0.13 0.78
CA GLN A 204 36.72 0.81 1.70
C GLN A 204 38.12 1.19 1.20
N ILE A 205 38.37 2.49 1.01
CA ILE A 205 39.65 3.05 0.56
C ILE A 205 40.29 3.78 1.73
N GLN A 206 41.50 3.34 2.10
CA GLN A 206 42.29 3.94 3.17
C GLN A 206 43.45 4.73 2.59
N VAL A 207 43.74 5.88 3.19
CA VAL A 207 44.85 6.76 2.81
C VAL A 207 45.83 6.88 3.96
N MET A 208 47.10 6.67 3.69
CA MET A 208 48.20 6.97 4.62
C MET A 208 49.05 8.06 4.01
N ALA A 209 49.16 9.21 4.67
CA ALA A 209 49.94 10.33 4.15
C ALA A 209 50.64 11.16 5.24
N THR A 210 51.81 11.68 4.88
CA THR A 210 52.57 12.67 5.68
C THR A 210 52.62 13.98 4.91
N ILE A 211 52.10 15.05 5.49
CA ILE A 211 51.80 16.31 4.80
C ILE A 211 52.38 17.47 5.59
N GLU A 212 53.15 18.33 4.92
CA GLU A 212 53.62 19.59 5.47
C GLU A 212 52.58 20.68 5.25
N ILE A 213 52.23 21.39 6.34
CA ILE A 213 51.26 22.49 6.32
C ILE A 213 51.92 23.83 6.67
N SER A 214 51.27 24.91 6.26
CA SER A 214 51.72 26.27 6.56
C SER A 214 51.73 26.58 8.07
N ALA A 215 52.52 27.57 8.46
CA ALA A 215 52.68 27.93 9.88
C ALA A 215 51.42 28.56 10.51
N GLY A 216 50.46 29.05 9.73
CA GLY A 216 49.38 29.95 10.17
C GLY A 216 47.94 29.43 10.12
N GLY A 217 47.69 28.15 9.89
CA GLY A 217 46.32 27.59 9.78
C GLY A 217 45.85 26.78 11.01
N ASP A 218 44.56 26.41 11.05
CA ASP A 218 44.05 25.39 11.97
C ASP A 218 44.36 23.99 11.42
N ALA A 219 45.14 23.19 12.14
CA ALA A 219 45.57 21.88 11.68
C ALA A 219 44.41 20.87 11.62
N ASN A 220 43.44 20.96 12.54
CA ASN A 220 42.27 20.08 12.52
C ASN A 220 41.38 20.42 11.31
N GLY A 221 41.09 21.70 11.08
CA GLY A 221 40.34 22.18 9.91
C GLY A 221 41.00 21.81 8.58
N ILE A 222 42.32 21.97 8.45
CA ILE A 222 43.05 21.54 7.24
C ILE A 222 42.93 20.02 7.04
N CYS A 223 43.03 19.22 8.11
CA CYS A 223 42.86 17.77 8.02
C CYS A 223 41.45 17.39 7.54
N VAL A 224 40.40 18.05 8.05
CA VAL A 224 39.02 17.85 7.59
C VAL A 224 38.88 18.21 6.11
N ALA A 225 39.44 19.35 5.67
CA ALA A 225 39.42 19.77 4.27
C ALA A 225 40.14 18.77 3.35
N ILE A 226 41.29 18.21 3.78
CA ILE A 226 41.99 17.15 3.06
C ILE A 226 41.13 15.89 2.93
N LEU A 227 40.51 15.43 4.02
CA LEU A 227 39.63 14.25 3.99
C LEU A 227 38.42 14.49 3.07
N GLN A 228 37.82 15.67 3.10
CA GLN A 228 36.73 16.03 2.19
C GLN A 228 37.16 16.06 0.73
N ALA A 229 38.32 16.67 0.43
CA ALA A 229 38.85 16.74 -0.94
C ALA A 229 39.13 15.33 -1.49
N LEU A 230 39.75 14.46 -0.68
CA LEU A 230 39.99 13.06 -1.04
C LEU A 230 38.68 12.28 -1.19
N ALA A 231 37.71 12.45 -0.29
CA ALA A 231 36.41 11.80 -0.38
C ALA A 231 35.68 12.21 -1.67
N ASN A 232 35.67 13.51 -2.00
CA ASN A 232 35.06 14.04 -3.22
C ASN A 232 35.80 13.59 -4.48
N TYR A 233 37.12 13.44 -4.43
CA TYR A 233 37.87 12.85 -5.56
C TYR A 233 37.52 11.37 -5.74
N ILE A 234 37.41 10.59 -4.66
CA ILE A 234 37.09 9.16 -4.72
C ILE A 234 35.65 8.93 -5.19
N ALA A 235 34.70 9.64 -4.58
CA ALA A 235 33.27 9.57 -4.84
C ALA A 235 32.68 11.00 -4.84
N PRO A 236 32.62 11.66 -6.01
CA PRO A 236 32.09 13.02 -6.12
C PRO A 236 30.64 13.11 -5.65
N PRO A 237 30.28 14.08 -4.79
CA PRO A 237 28.89 14.31 -4.40
C PRO A 237 28.09 14.90 -5.57
N LEU A 238 26.82 14.52 -5.65
CA LEU A 238 25.90 15.05 -6.65
C LEU A 238 25.24 16.34 -6.14
N HIS A 239 25.27 17.41 -6.93
CA HIS A 239 24.61 18.66 -6.60
C HIS A 239 23.25 18.78 -7.31
N PHE A 240 22.24 19.20 -6.56
CA PHE A 240 20.95 19.63 -7.08
C PHE A 240 20.83 21.14 -6.96
N TYR A 241 20.44 21.78 -8.05
CA TYR A 241 20.29 23.23 -8.15
C TYR A 241 18.81 23.60 -8.20
N THR A 242 18.49 24.81 -7.77
CA THR A 242 17.21 25.45 -8.04
C THR A 242 17.18 26.02 -9.47
N TRP A 243 16.00 26.22 -10.06
CA TRP A 243 15.93 26.85 -11.40
C TRP A 243 16.50 28.28 -11.39
N GLN A 244 16.39 29.00 -10.27
CA GLN A 244 16.91 30.36 -10.08
C GLN A 244 18.44 30.39 -10.16
N GLU A 245 19.12 29.44 -9.50
CA GLU A 245 20.58 29.33 -9.55
C GLU A 245 21.06 29.03 -10.97
N ARG A 246 20.36 28.13 -11.68
CA ARG A 246 20.69 27.79 -13.07
C ARG A 246 20.46 28.95 -14.02
N LEU A 247 19.38 29.71 -13.82
CA LEU A 247 19.11 30.93 -14.58
C LEU A 247 20.18 32.00 -14.31
N ALA A 248 20.58 32.17 -13.05
CA ALA A 248 21.67 33.07 -12.66
C ALA A 248 23.03 32.65 -13.26
N ALA A 249 23.25 31.35 -13.45
CA ALA A 249 24.38 30.78 -14.18
C ALA A 249 24.28 30.95 -15.71
N GLY A 250 23.25 31.64 -16.22
CA GLY A 250 23.09 31.98 -17.64
C GLY A 250 22.42 30.89 -18.48
N LYS A 251 21.86 29.84 -17.88
CA LYS A 251 21.11 28.80 -18.59
C LYS A 251 19.72 29.32 -18.98
N ARG A 252 19.22 28.88 -20.13
CA ARG A 252 17.86 29.24 -20.58
C ARG A 252 16.81 28.38 -19.87
N ILE A 253 15.57 28.88 -19.75
CA ILE A 253 14.46 28.13 -19.16
C ILE A 253 14.26 26.77 -19.86
N ASP A 254 14.30 26.74 -21.19
CA ASP A 254 14.16 25.48 -21.94
C ASP A 254 15.32 24.49 -21.72
N GLU A 255 16.52 24.96 -21.36
CA GLU A 255 17.65 24.09 -21.01
C GLU A 255 17.56 23.59 -19.56
N ILE A 256 16.95 24.37 -18.67
CA ILE A 256 16.81 24.02 -17.24
C ILE A 256 15.77 22.93 -17.07
N PHE A 257 14.62 23.08 -17.73
CA PHE A 257 13.49 22.15 -17.64
C PHE A 257 13.60 20.98 -18.64
N ASP A 258 14.74 20.81 -19.31
CA ASP A 258 14.99 19.68 -20.21
C ASP A 258 15.23 18.39 -19.42
N GLY A 259 14.40 17.38 -19.70
CA GLY A 259 14.43 16.07 -19.05
C GLY A 259 13.36 15.86 -17.97
N PRO A 260 13.55 14.83 -17.12
CA PRO A 260 12.52 14.36 -16.19
C PRO A 260 12.32 15.28 -14.98
N ILE A 261 11.12 15.23 -14.42
CA ILE A 261 10.80 15.88 -13.15
C ILE A 261 11.53 15.16 -12.01
N LEU A 262 12.28 15.94 -11.23
CA LEU A 262 13.01 15.50 -10.05
C LEU A 262 12.45 16.18 -8.80
N SER A 263 12.65 15.57 -7.64
CA SER A 263 12.11 16.00 -6.35
C SER A 263 13.08 16.87 -5.56
N GLN A 264 14.39 16.75 -5.83
CA GLN A 264 15.44 17.50 -5.13
C GLN A 264 15.93 18.75 -5.88
N GLY A 265 15.46 19.00 -7.11
CA GLY A 265 15.89 20.11 -7.96
C GLY A 265 16.45 19.65 -9.30
N PHE A 266 17.27 20.48 -9.94
CA PHE A 266 17.82 20.25 -11.28
C PHE A 266 19.26 19.76 -11.20
N ILE A 267 19.62 18.80 -12.06
CA ILE A 267 20.98 18.27 -12.18
C ILE A 267 21.59 18.78 -13.50
N ASP A 268 22.84 19.25 -13.45
CA ASP A 268 23.59 19.60 -14.66
C ASP A 268 24.02 18.33 -15.43
N ASN A 269 23.73 18.29 -16.72
CA ASN A 269 24.03 17.15 -17.58
C ASN A 269 25.53 16.87 -17.69
N ASP A 270 26.35 17.92 -17.83
CA ASP A 270 27.79 17.81 -18.03
C ASP A 270 28.46 17.34 -16.72
N GLU A 271 27.99 17.86 -15.58
CA GLU A 271 28.43 17.41 -14.25
C GLU A 271 28.14 15.92 -14.04
N LEU A 272 26.90 15.48 -14.29
CA LEU A 272 26.52 14.08 -14.12
C LEU A 272 27.25 13.15 -15.10
N GLN A 273 27.44 13.57 -16.36
CA GLN A 273 28.22 12.81 -17.34
C GLN A 273 29.71 12.70 -16.95
N GLY A 274 30.28 13.72 -16.32
CA GLY A 274 31.66 13.68 -15.82
C GLY A 274 31.88 12.66 -14.69
N MET A 275 30.83 12.31 -13.94
CA MET A 275 30.86 11.34 -12.83
C MET A 275 30.85 9.88 -13.32
N GLN A 276 31.83 9.49 -14.12
CA GLN A 276 31.99 8.10 -14.57
C GLN A 276 32.56 7.20 -13.47
N GLN A 277 32.29 5.90 -13.56
CA GLN A 277 32.86 4.92 -12.65
C GLN A 277 34.38 4.82 -12.89
N LYS A 278 35.17 4.96 -11.82
CA LYS A 278 36.63 4.83 -11.89
C LYS A 278 37.04 3.36 -11.78
N SER A 279 37.96 2.92 -12.64
CA SER A 279 38.57 1.59 -12.56
C SER A 279 39.87 1.55 -11.74
N ALA A 280 40.47 2.71 -11.47
CA ALA A 280 41.65 2.83 -10.62
C ALA A 280 41.77 4.24 -10.01
N LEU A 281 42.44 4.35 -8.88
CA LEU A 281 42.86 5.63 -8.27
C LEU A 281 44.36 5.83 -8.47
N ARG A 282 44.75 6.95 -9.05
CA ARG A 282 46.17 7.32 -9.23
C ARG A 282 46.64 8.09 -8.02
N VAL A 283 47.78 7.66 -7.45
CA VAL A 283 48.36 8.35 -6.28
C VAL A 283 48.78 9.78 -6.64
N SER A 284 49.22 10.03 -7.88
CA SER A 284 49.51 11.38 -8.39
C SER A 284 48.32 12.34 -8.28
N ASP A 285 47.11 11.86 -8.56
CA ASP A 285 45.91 12.68 -8.54
C ASP A 285 45.48 12.96 -7.10
N CYS A 286 45.65 11.99 -6.19
CA CYS A 286 45.46 12.21 -4.76
C CYS A 286 46.45 13.23 -4.21
N ILE A 287 47.72 13.19 -4.65
CA ILE A 287 48.72 14.23 -4.28
C ILE A 287 48.22 15.60 -4.74
N GLN A 288 47.80 15.73 -5.99
CA GLN A 288 47.29 17.00 -6.52
C GLN A 288 46.07 17.48 -5.72
N THR A 289 45.13 16.57 -5.46
CA THR A 289 43.91 16.85 -4.67
C THR A 289 44.25 17.37 -3.27
N ILE A 290 45.26 16.81 -2.61
CA ILE A 290 45.72 17.27 -1.29
C ILE A 290 46.46 18.60 -1.40
N MET A 291 47.29 18.78 -2.43
CA MET A 291 48.06 20.01 -2.66
C MET A 291 47.16 21.22 -2.96
N ASP A 292 45.98 21.01 -3.55
CA ASP A 292 45.01 22.05 -3.85
C ASP A 292 44.26 22.57 -2.60
N VAL A 293 44.40 21.90 -1.45
CA VAL A 293 43.79 22.34 -0.18
C VAL A 293 44.57 23.52 0.40
N GLU A 294 43.86 24.61 0.67
CA GLU A 294 44.46 25.82 1.26
C GLU A 294 45.18 25.50 2.58
N GLY A 295 46.45 25.91 2.67
CA GLY A 295 47.28 25.68 3.85
C GLY A 295 48.18 24.44 3.77
N VAL A 296 48.06 23.60 2.74
CA VAL A 296 49.02 22.52 2.43
C VAL A 296 50.23 23.08 1.68
N VAL A 297 51.43 22.67 2.07
CA VAL A 297 52.71 23.09 1.46
C VAL A 297 53.32 21.97 0.62
N MET A 298 53.28 20.72 1.11
CA MET A 298 53.89 19.57 0.45
C MET A 298 53.29 18.25 0.94
N VAL A 299 53.11 17.28 0.04
CA VAL A 299 52.88 15.88 0.41
C VAL A 299 54.21 15.12 0.38
N LYS A 300 54.73 14.73 1.55
CA LYS A 300 56.03 14.03 1.69
C LYS A 300 55.92 12.55 1.35
N TYR A 301 54.80 11.93 1.70
CA TYR A 301 54.52 10.53 1.47
C TYR A 301 53.01 10.33 1.34
N ILE A 302 52.60 9.42 0.45
CA ILE A 302 51.23 8.94 0.35
C ILE A 302 51.21 7.50 -0.15
N ALA A 303 50.29 6.70 0.40
CA ALA A 303 49.92 5.40 -0.13
C ALA A 303 48.43 5.15 0.06
N LEU A 304 47.86 4.34 -0.81
CA LEU A 304 46.45 3.95 -0.81
C LEU A 304 46.32 2.45 -0.54
N ASN A 305 45.23 2.05 0.09
CA ASN A 305 44.88 0.65 0.34
C ASN A 305 43.37 0.46 0.18
N ASN A 306 42.93 -0.76 -0.13
CA ASN A 306 41.52 -1.15 -0.24
C ASN A 306 41.09 -2.13 0.87
N GLY A 307 41.75 -2.09 2.03
CA GLY A 307 41.50 -2.97 3.19
C GLY A 307 42.34 -4.26 3.22
N GLY A 308 43.27 -4.43 2.27
CA GLY A 308 44.26 -5.50 2.28
C GLY A 308 45.48 -5.20 3.16
N LEU A 309 46.51 -6.06 3.11
CA LEU A 309 47.79 -5.81 3.79
C LEU A 309 48.75 -4.94 2.95
N ASP A 310 48.51 -4.82 1.65
CA ASP A 310 49.43 -4.22 0.69
C ASP A 310 49.08 -2.77 0.36
N TRP A 311 49.92 -1.84 0.80
CA TRP A 311 49.82 -0.41 0.48
C TRP A 311 50.43 -0.08 -0.89
N GLN A 312 49.66 0.59 -1.74
CA GLN A 312 50.06 0.97 -3.09
C GLN A 312 50.47 2.45 -3.14
N ASN A 313 51.64 2.75 -3.72
CA ASN A 313 52.19 4.11 -3.82
C ASN A 313 52.20 4.68 -5.25
N TRP A 314 51.61 3.96 -6.22
CA TRP A 314 51.52 4.38 -7.62
C TRP A 314 50.07 4.44 -8.12
N SER A 315 49.36 3.31 -8.04
CA SER A 315 47.99 3.15 -8.52
C SER A 315 47.29 2.08 -7.69
N LEU A 316 46.04 2.32 -7.33
CA LEU A 316 45.19 1.34 -6.67
C LEU A 316 44.06 0.96 -7.63
N ASP A 317 44.00 -0.31 -8.03
CA ASP A 317 42.91 -0.81 -8.88
C ASP A 317 41.61 -0.93 -8.07
N LEU A 318 40.50 -0.52 -8.69
CA LEU A 318 39.17 -0.55 -8.10
C LEU A 318 38.37 -1.70 -8.67
N ASP A 319 37.55 -2.31 -7.82
CA ASP A 319 36.60 -3.32 -8.23
C ASP A 319 35.37 -2.63 -8.82
N VAL A 320 35.17 -2.75 -10.14
CA VAL A 320 34.05 -2.12 -10.86
C VAL A 320 32.68 -2.68 -10.46
N THR A 321 32.62 -3.74 -9.65
CA THR A 321 31.37 -4.24 -9.08
C THR A 321 31.03 -3.59 -7.73
N LYS A 322 31.93 -2.74 -7.21
CA LYS A 322 31.81 -2.08 -5.89
C LYS A 322 31.86 -0.55 -6.00
N SER A 323 31.32 0.12 -4.99
CA SER A 323 31.41 1.57 -4.83
C SER A 323 32.58 1.92 -3.91
N PRO A 324 33.61 2.66 -4.39
CA PRO A 324 34.69 3.10 -3.52
C PRO A 324 34.22 4.19 -2.54
N ILE A 325 34.67 4.11 -1.29
CA ILE A 325 34.42 5.10 -0.25
C ILE A 325 35.70 5.39 0.51
N LEU A 326 35.90 6.63 0.97
CA LEU A 326 37.00 6.94 1.88
C LEU A 326 36.68 6.40 3.30
N ASP A 327 37.50 5.47 3.78
CA ASP A 327 37.50 5.05 5.18
C ASP A 327 38.30 6.07 6.00
N CYS A 328 37.61 7.08 6.54
CA CYS A 328 38.24 8.09 7.38
C CYS A 328 38.81 7.51 8.69
N THR A 329 38.23 6.43 9.21
CA THR A 329 38.66 5.83 10.48
C THR A 329 39.91 4.98 10.34
N GLY A 330 40.06 4.27 9.23
CA GLY A 330 41.25 3.50 8.88
C GLY A 330 42.35 4.33 8.22
N SER A 331 42.05 5.55 7.75
CA SER A 331 43.04 6.45 7.15
C SER A 331 43.96 7.08 8.21
N THR A 332 45.24 7.20 7.89
CA THR A 332 46.27 7.77 8.77
C THR A 332 46.92 9.00 8.12
N LEU A 333 46.46 10.19 8.50
CA LEU A 333 47.06 11.46 8.09
C LEU A 333 47.94 12.04 9.20
N SER A 334 49.19 12.36 8.88
CA SER A 334 50.14 13.04 9.77
C SER A 334 50.47 14.43 9.20
N LEU A 335 50.22 15.48 9.98
CA LEU A 335 50.53 16.86 9.58
C LEU A 335 51.78 17.37 10.29
N GLU A 336 52.66 18.07 9.56
CA GLU A 336 53.92 18.63 10.07
C GLU A 336 54.02 20.14 9.81
N ARG A 337 54.71 20.85 10.71
CA ARG A 337 55.13 22.25 10.53
C ARG A 337 56.63 22.35 10.74
N LYS A 338 57.38 22.68 9.69
CA LYS A 338 58.85 22.75 9.74
C LYS A 338 59.45 21.49 10.41
N GLU A 339 59.02 20.32 9.93
CA GLU A 339 59.44 18.99 10.41
C GLU A 339 58.96 18.60 11.83
N LEU A 340 58.13 19.43 12.49
CA LEU A 340 57.52 19.10 13.76
C LEU A 340 56.11 18.56 13.56
N ALA A 341 55.84 17.34 14.04
CA ALA A 341 54.52 16.73 14.01
C ALA A 341 53.51 17.57 14.83
N VAL A 342 52.34 17.80 14.25
CA VAL A 342 51.23 18.51 14.89
C VAL A 342 50.29 17.51 15.56
N THR A 343 49.89 17.77 16.80
CA THR A 343 48.89 16.96 17.49
C THR A 343 47.50 17.21 16.90
N LEU A 344 46.86 16.15 16.39
CA LEU A 344 45.50 16.19 15.83
C LEU A 344 44.49 15.63 16.83
N ASP A 345 43.34 16.30 16.96
CA ASP A 345 42.20 15.75 17.70
C ASP A 345 41.33 14.93 16.74
N ARG A 346 41.61 13.62 16.70
CA ARG A 346 40.89 12.68 15.82
C ARG A 346 39.38 12.66 16.07
N THR A 347 38.94 12.84 17.32
CA THR A 347 37.51 12.84 17.65
C THR A 347 36.83 14.07 17.07
N SER A 348 37.45 15.24 17.24
CA SER A 348 36.93 16.49 16.65
C SER A 348 36.92 16.42 15.13
N ILE A 349 37.99 15.91 14.49
CA ILE A 349 38.09 15.80 13.03
C ILE A 349 36.99 14.88 12.48
N ASN A 350 36.80 13.70 13.07
CA ASN A 350 35.78 12.76 12.62
C ASN A 350 34.36 13.33 12.78
N ASN A 351 34.08 14.05 13.87
CA ASN A 351 32.79 14.73 14.07
C ASN A 351 32.57 15.84 13.03
N SER A 352 33.56 16.70 12.79
CA SER A 352 33.47 17.78 11.81
C SER A 352 33.32 17.25 10.38
N TYR A 353 34.06 16.20 10.03
CA TYR A 353 33.90 15.52 8.75
C TYR A 353 32.50 14.93 8.61
N SER A 354 32.02 14.21 9.62
CA SER A 354 30.68 13.61 9.62
C SER A 354 29.57 14.64 9.47
N LEU A 355 29.66 15.78 10.17
CA LEU A 355 28.72 16.89 10.07
C LEU A 355 28.71 17.49 8.66
N ALA A 356 29.89 17.66 8.06
CA ALA A 356 29.99 18.18 6.71
C ALA A 356 29.42 17.21 5.65
N GLN A 357 29.58 15.90 5.87
CA GLN A 357 28.93 14.88 5.03
C GLN A 357 27.40 14.92 5.16
N GLN A 358 26.85 15.13 6.36
CA GLN A 358 25.39 15.22 6.57
C GLN A 358 24.70 16.31 5.73
N GLY A 359 25.40 17.42 5.43
CA GLY A 359 24.89 18.49 4.56
C GLY A 359 24.70 18.09 3.10
N LEU A 360 25.23 16.94 2.67
CA LEU A 360 25.10 16.37 1.32
C LEU A 360 23.97 15.32 1.25
N GLY A 361 23.12 15.25 2.27
CA GLY A 361 22.01 14.31 2.35
C GLY A 361 20.87 14.64 1.37
N TYR A 362 19.98 13.67 1.21
CA TYR A 362 18.76 13.82 0.40
C TYR A 362 17.88 14.95 0.94
N GLN A 363 17.51 15.91 0.08
CA GLN A 363 16.69 17.06 0.46
C GLN A 363 15.64 17.40 -0.60
N LEU A 364 14.36 17.35 -0.22
CA LEU A 364 13.26 17.76 -1.10
C LEU A 364 13.31 19.27 -1.36
N ALA A 365 13.18 19.64 -2.63
CA ALA A 365 13.04 21.02 -3.05
C ALA A 365 11.63 21.54 -2.76
N SER A 366 11.51 22.84 -2.49
CA SER A 366 10.19 23.46 -2.33
C SER A 366 9.52 23.66 -3.69
N PRO A 367 8.18 23.79 -3.78
CA PRO A 367 7.51 24.02 -5.06
C PRO A 367 8.04 25.24 -5.84
N GLY A 368 8.45 26.31 -5.15
CA GLY A 368 9.03 27.50 -5.78
C GLY A 368 10.45 27.31 -6.33
N ASP A 369 11.16 26.26 -5.89
CA ASP A 369 12.47 25.88 -6.40
C ASP A 369 12.37 24.94 -7.60
N LEU A 370 11.22 24.28 -7.77
CA LEU A 370 10.95 23.30 -8.83
C LEU A 370 10.23 23.90 -10.04
N ASP A 371 9.57 25.06 -9.91
CA ASP A 371 8.83 25.66 -11.01
C ASP A 371 8.73 27.20 -10.88
N VAL A 372 8.44 27.84 -12.01
CA VAL A 372 8.30 29.30 -12.12
C VAL A 372 6.90 29.70 -11.65
N MET A 373 6.82 30.18 -10.42
CA MET A 373 5.57 30.72 -9.86
C MET A 373 5.25 32.09 -10.48
N THR A 374 4.07 32.22 -11.09
CA THR A 374 3.57 33.50 -11.62
C THR A 374 2.83 34.29 -10.53
N ALA A 375 2.96 35.61 -10.56
CA ALA A 375 2.23 36.47 -9.63
C ALA A 375 0.72 36.44 -9.92
N PRO A 376 -0.16 36.36 -8.89
CA PRO A 376 -1.60 36.37 -9.11
C PRO A 376 -2.06 37.68 -9.74
N GLY A 377 -3.07 37.60 -10.60
CA GLY A 377 -3.77 38.77 -11.11
C GLY A 377 -4.68 39.39 -10.06
N ARG A 378 -5.13 40.62 -10.31
CA ARG A 378 -6.14 41.31 -9.50
C ARG A 378 -7.40 41.52 -10.33
N ASP A 379 -8.55 41.13 -9.78
CA ASP A 379 -9.85 41.48 -10.35
C ASP A 379 -10.02 43.02 -10.35
N ARG A 380 -10.17 43.58 -11.56
CA ARG A 380 -10.36 45.01 -11.81
C ARG A 380 -11.82 45.39 -12.06
N HIS A 381 -12.75 44.43 -12.02
CA HIS A 381 -14.17 44.59 -12.33
C HIS A 381 -14.40 45.30 -13.66
N VAL A 382 -13.77 44.77 -14.72
CA VAL A 382 -13.79 45.38 -16.06
C VAL A 382 -15.16 45.31 -16.72
N ASP A 383 -16.05 44.44 -16.23
CA ASP A 383 -17.45 44.24 -16.64
C ASP A 383 -18.35 45.45 -16.35
N ARG A 384 -17.99 46.28 -15.37
CA ARG A 384 -18.84 47.39 -14.92
C ARG A 384 -18.96 48.49 -15.97
N TYR A 385 -20.10 48.53 -16.65
CA TYR A 385 -20.47 49.61 -17.56
C TYR A 385 -21.25 50.72 -16.84
N TYR A 386 -20.87 51.98 -17.06
CA TYR A 386 -21.59 53.14 -16.55
C TYR A 386 -22.25 53.88 -17.72
N SER A 387 -23.59 53.97 -17.71
CA SER A 387 -24.35 54.53 -18.82
C SER A 387 -23.99 55.99 -19.11
N VAL A 388 -23.81 56.32 -20.39
CA VAL A 388 -23.58 57.68 -20.86
C VAL A 388 -24.78 58.60 -20.61
N GLN A 389 -25.99 58.04 -20.36
CA GLN A 389 -27.18 58.83 -20.03
C GLN A 389 -27.02 59.64 -18.73
N HIS A 390 -26.15 59.21 -17.81
CA HIS A 390 -25.82 59.96 -16.59
C HIS A 390 -24.93 61.17 -16.83
N GLN A 391 -24.17 61.15 -17.93
CA GLN A 391 -23.19 62.19 -18.24
C GLN A 391 -23.81 63.34 -19.04
N LEU A 392 -25.02 63.14 -19.59
CA LEU A 392 -25.74 64.16 -20.32
C LEU A 392 -26.24 65.29 -19.41
N PRO A 393 -26.27 66.54 -19.90
CA PRO A 393 -26.81 67.66 -19.15
C PRO A 393 -28.27 67.42 -18.71
N LEU A 394 -28.62 67.92 -17.52
CA LEU A 394 -29.95 67.72 -16.91
C LEU A 394 -31.12 68.12 -17.82
N VAL A 395 -30.91 69.09 -18.73
CA VAL A 395 -31.94 69.56 -19.67
C VAL A 395 -32.46 68.46 -20.61
N TYR A 396 -31.65 67.43 -20.90
CA TYR A 396 -32.06 66.29 -21.72
C TYR A 396 -33.12 65.43 -21.03
N GLY A 397 -33.15 65.41 -19.69
CA GLY A 397 -34.14 64.68 -18.89
C GLY A 397 -34.00 63.14 -18.93
N VAL A 398 -32.84 62.64 -19.34
CA VAL A 398 -32.59 61.19 -19.51
C VAL A 398 -31.77 60.55 -18.38
N GLY A 399 -30.94 61.32 -17.67
CA GLY A 399 -30.19 60.83 -16.52
C GLY A 399 -31.04 60.55 -15.27
N SER A 400 -30.38 60.23 -14.16
CA SER A 400 -31.01 59.80 -12.89
C SER A 400 -32.01 60.78 -12.28
N PHE A 401 -31.85 62.07 -12.51
CA PHE A 401 -32.78 63.10 -12.03
C PHE A 401 -34.09 63.17 -12.84
N GLY A 402 -34.11 62.61 -14.05
CA GLY A 402 -35.29 62.57 -14.91
C GLY A 402 -35.86 63.95 -15.30
N LEU A 403 -37.15 63.95 -15.67
CA LEU A 403 -37.91 65.17 -15.93
C LEU A 403 -38.65 65.65 -14.68
N PRO A 404 -38.90 66.96 -14.52
CA PRO A 404 -39.71 67.47 -13.42
C PRO A 404 -41.14 66.89 -13.49
N PRO A 405 -41.82 66.70 -12.35
CA PRO A 405 -43.19 66.12 -12.31
C PRO A 405 -44.25 66.88 -13.12
N GLN A 406 -43.95 68.13 -13.50
CA GLN A 406 -44.82 69.03 -14.26
C GLN A 406 -44.59 68.96 -15.78
N ALA A 407 -43.64 68.13 -16.25
CA ALA A 407 -43.39 67.97 -17.68
C ALA A 407 -44.61 67.42 -18.41
N ASP A 408 -44.91 67.97 -19.59
CA ASP A 408 -46.03 67.49 -20.40
C ASP A 408 -45.78 66.10 -20.98
N ALA A 409 -46.85 65.46 -21.47
CA ALA A 409 -46.79 64.11 -22.02
C ALA A 409 -45.87 64.01 -23.25
N GLN A 410 -45.79 65.08 -24.06
CA GLN A 410 -44.94 65.13 -25.24
C GLN A 410 -43.46 65.12 -24.84
N ARG A 411 -43.07 65.91 -23.85
CA ARG A 411 -41.70 65.98 -23.33
C ARG A 411 -41.30 64.66 -22.67
N CYS A 412 -42.22 64.04 -21.94
CA CYS A 412 -42.01 62.70 -21.39
C CYS A 412 -41.79 61.65 -22.50
N ALA A 413 -42.56 61.70 -23.59
CA ALA A 413 -42.39 60.82 -24.74
C ALA A 413 -41.06 61.07 -25.48
N GLN A 414 -40.66 62.33 -25.66
CA GLN A 414 -39.37 62.69 -26.28
C GLN A 414 -38.17 62.19 -25.46
N ALA A 415 -38.22 62.34 -24.13
CA ALA A 415 -37.16 61.81 -23.26
C ALA A 415 -37.08 60.27 -23.37
N LYS A 416 -38.23 59.56 -23.36
CA LYS A 416 -38.27 58.11 -23.57
C LYS A 416 -37.71 57.70 -24.95
N GLN A 417 -38.05 58.45 -26.00
CA GLN A 417 -37.52 58.21 -27.34
C GLN A 417 -36.00 58.37 -27.39
N LEU A 418 -35.45 59.40 -26.73
CA LEU A 418 -34.00 59.60 -26.67
C LEU A 418 -33.31 58.50 -25.87
N LYS A 419 -33.87 58.07 -24.72
CA LYS A 419 -33.36 56.91 -23.96
C LYS A 419 -33.29 55.66 -24.83
N ALA A 420 -34.37 55.34 -25.53
CA ALA A 420 -34.42 54.18 -26.41
C ALA A 420 -33.42 54.28 -27.57
N TYR A 421 -33.23 55.48 -28.15
CA TYR A 421 -32.24 55.72 -29.19
C TYR A 421 -30.81 55.47 -28.70
N MET A 422 -30.46 55.97 -27.51
CA MET A 422 -29.12 55.81 -26.94
C MET A 422 -28.82 54.36 -26.56
N LEU A 423 -29.79 53.63 -26.00
CA LEU A 423 -29.62 52.25 -25.57
C LEU A 423 -29.08 51.32 -26.67
N HIS A 424 -29.37 51.59 -27.94
CA HIS A 424 -28.84 50.80 -29.05
C HIS A 424 -27.30 50.88 -29.14
N PHE A 425 -26.73 52.07 -28.96
CA PHE A 425 -25.29 52.29 -29.00
C PHE A 425 -24.62 51.90 -27.68
N GLU A 426 -25.30 52.16 -26.56
CA GLU A 426 -24.80 51.77 -25.25
C GLU A 426 -24.72 50.26 -25.08
N GLN A 427 -25.67 49.50 -25.64
CA GLN A 427 -25.64 48.05 -25.55
C GLN A 427 -24.37 47.49 -26.23
N LEU A 428 -23.99 48.02 -27.39
CA LEU A 428 -22.72 47.65 -28.05
C LEU A 428 -21.52 47.90 -27.13
N LEU A 429 -21.48 49.04 -26.43
CA LEU A 429 -20.41 49.33 -25.48
C LEU A 429 -20.43 48.39 -24.28
N ALA A 430 -21.59 48.18 -23.67
CA ALA A 430 -21.76 47.28 -22.53
C ALA A 430 -21.33 45.84 -22.88
N ASP A 431 -21.64 45.38 -24.09
CA ASP A 431 -21.22 44.09 -24.60
C ASP A 431 -19.68 44.01 -24.77
N GLU A 432 -18.99 45.07 -25.20
CA GLU A 432 -17.51 45.09 -25.24
C GLU A 432 -16.88 45.01 -23.84
N PHE A 433 -17.47 45.65 -22.83
CA PHE A 433 -17.02 45.49 -21.43
C PHE A 433 -17.29 44.06 -20.91
N GLY A 434 -18.44 43.48 -21.24
CA GLY A 434 -18.75 42.08 -20.97
C GLY A 434 -17.79 41.11 -21.66
N GLN A 435 -17.45 41.39 -22.92
CA GLN A 435 -16.48 40.61 -23.67
C GLN A 435 -15.09 40.66 -23.02
N LEU A 436 -14.67 41.84 -22.55
CA LEU A 436 -13.40 42.01 -21.85
C LEU A 436 -13.37 41.23 -20.53
N SER A 437 -14.46 41.20 -19.77
CA SER A 437 -14.51 40.40 -18.54
C SER A 437 -14.48 38.89 -18.83
N HIS A 438 -14.99 38.44 -19.97
CA HIS A 438 -14.98 37.02 -20.32
C HIS A 438 -13.75 36.59 -21.13
N LEU A 439 -12.70 37.41 -21.22
CA LEU A 439 -11.49 37.07 -21.97
C LEU A 439 -10.86 35.74 -21.52
N GLY A 440 -10.87 35.48 -20.21
CA GLY A 440 -10.39 34.20 -19.65
C GLY A 440 -11.23 33.00 -20.10
N ASP A 441 -12.54 33.17 -20.30
CA ASP A 441 -13.43 32.08 -20.75
C ASP A 441 -13.18 31.76 -22.22
N VAL A 442 -13.01 32.81 -23.03
CA VAL A 442 -12.74 32.72 -24.46
C VAL A 442 -11.38 32.07 -24.73
N LEU A 443 -10.34 32.49 -24.02
CA LEU A 443 -8.97 31.98 -24.16
C LEU A 443 -8.68 30.76 -23.27
N GLY A 444 -9.67 30.28 -22.53
CA GLY A 444 -9.56 29.16 -21.61
C GLY A 444 -10.14 27.86 -22.14
N PHE A 445 -9.62 26.75 -21.61
CA PHE A 445 -10.11 25.40 -21.82
C PHE A 445 -10.41 24.68 -20.50
N ASP A 446 -10.20 25.32 -19.35
CA ASP A 446 -10.54 24.83 -18.01
C ASP A 446 -12.05 24.92 -17.71
N GLY A 447 -12.69 26.02 -18.14
CA GLY A 447 -14.12 26.29 -17.92
C GLY A 447 -15.10 25.47 -18.77
N ASP A 448 -16.35 25.39 -18.32
CA ASP A 448 -17.43 24.64 -18.99
C ASP A 448 -18.28 25.48 -19.94
N ASP A 449 -18.10 26.80 -19.98
CA ASP A 449 -18.85 27.69 -20.87
C ASP A 449 -18.28 27.66 -22.31
N PRO A 450 -19.06 27.24 -23.33
CA PRO A 450 -18.60 27.19 -24.71
C PRO A 450 -18.82 28.49 -25.49
N ARG A 451 -19.48 29.50 -24.90
CA ARG A 451 -19.79 30.77 -25.55
C ARG A 451 -18.51 31.54 -25.91
N THR A 452 -18.62 32.38 -26.93
CA THR A 452 -17.49 33.10 -27.52
C THR A 452 -17.67 34.61 -27.52
N TYR A 453 -18.92 35.09 -27.57
CA TYR A 453 -19.30 36.47 -27.29
C TYR A 453 -20.24 36.56 -26.09
N PHE A 454 -20.15 37.68 -25.38
CA PHE A 454 -20.87 37.90 -24.14
C PHE A 454 -21.60 39.22 -24.18
N SER A 455 -22.81 39.25 -23.64
CA SER A 455 -23.62 40.46 -23.55
C SER A 455 -23.88 40.85 -22.10
N VAL A 456 -24.00 42.13 -21.82
CA VAL A 456 -24.37 42.64 -20.48
C VAL A 456 -25.57 43.56 -20.60
N ALA A 457 -26.71 43.16 -20.04
CA ALA A 457 -27.90 44.01 -20.01
C ALA A 457 -27.65 45.30 -19.23
N ILE A 458 -28.10 46.42 -19.78
CA ILE A 458 -28.06 47.72 -19.11
C ILE A 458 -29.28 47.84 -18.18
N ASP A 459 -29.06 47.45 -16.93
CA ASP A 459 -30.06 47.45 -15.86
C ASP A 459 -29.72 48.39 -14.72
N ASP A 460 -29.64 49.67 -15.03
CA ASP A 460 -29.50 50.71 -14.01
C ASP A 460 -30.88 51.19 -13.53
N PRO A 461 -31.32 50.84 -12.30
CA PRO A 461 -32.63 51.25 -11.80
C PRO A 461 -32.78 52.77 -11.69
N SER A 462 -31.67 53.50 -11.52
CA SER A 462 -31.70 54.96 -11.39
C SER A 462 -32.09 55.66 -12.69
N LEU A 463 -31.97 54.98 -13.84
CA LEU A 463 -32.39 55.50 -15.14
C LEU A 463 -33.87 55.24 -15.47
N GLY A 464 -34.59 54.45 -14.66
CA GLY A 464 -36.03 54.19 -14.86
C GLY A 464 -36.35 53.55 -16.22
N LEU A 465 -35.52 52.61 -16.66
CA LEU A 465 -35.62 51.97 -17.97
C LEU A 465 -36.76 50.95 -18.07
N ASP A 466 -37.34 50.51 -16.96
CA ASP A 466 -38.40 49.48 -16.91
C ASP A 466 -39.58 49.77 -17.84
N SER A 467 -39.90 51.05 -18.05
CA SER A 467 -40.99 51.47 -18.94
C SER A 467 -40.69 51.33 -20.44
N LEU A 468 -39.45 51.00 -20.81
CA LEU A 468 -39.00 50.80 -22.20
C LEU A 468 -38.93 49.32 -22.58
N TRP A 469 -38.83 48.42 -21.59
CA TRP A 469 -38.68 46.99 -21.82
C TRP A 469 -40.03 46.29 -21.92
N GLN A 470 -40.17 45.36 -22.87
CA GLN A 470 -41.35 44.52 -23.03
C GLN A 470 -41.23 43.17 -22.30
N GLN A 471 -39.99 42.72 -22.07
CA GLN A 471 -39.65 41.46 -21.42
C GLN A 471 -39.06 41.72 -20.03
N ASP A 472 -39.11 40.74 -19.14
CA ASP A 472 -38.39 40.81 -17.87
C ASP A 472 -36.87 40.76 -18.08
N ALA A 473 -36.12 41.13 -17.03
CA ALA A 473 -34.68 41.29 -17.11
C ALA A 473 -33.93 40.00 -17.51
N ALA A 474 -34.38 38.84 -17.02
CA ALA A 474 -33.73 37.55 -17.30
C ALA A 474 -33.99 37.11 -18.75
N ALA A 475 -35.23 37.21 -19.21
CA ALA A 475 -35.59 36.91 -20.61
C ALA A 475 -34.86 37.84 -21.58
N ARG A 476 -34.73 39.14 -21.24
CA ARG A 476 -34.00 40.10 -22.06
C ARG A 476 -32.50 39.79 -22.10
N GLN A 477 -31.86 39.49 -20.96
CA GLN A 477 -30.45 39.09 -20.91
C GLN A 477 -30.20 37.83 -21.75
N GLN A 478 -31.06 36.83 -21.64
CA GLN A 478 -30.96 35.61 -22.45
C GLN A 478 -31.10 35.93 -23.94
N ARG A 479 -32.05 36.79 -24.32
CA ARG A 479 -32.25 37.18 -25.71
C ARG A 479 -31.08 37.99 -26.28
N LEU A 480 -30.53 38.93 -25.51
CA LEU A 480 -29.32 39.68 -25.87
C LEU A 480 -28.15 38.73 -26.09
N GLN A 481 -27.95 37.79 -25.17
CA GLN A 481 -26.88 36.82 -25.25
C GLN A 481 -27.00 35.92 -26.49
N GLN A 482 -28.22 35.51 -26.86
CA GLN A 482 -28.47 34.77 -28.10
C GLN A 482 -28.14 35.58 -29.35
N ILE A 483 -28.57 36.86 -29.39
CA ILE A 483 -28.32 37.76 -30.53
C ILE A 483 -26.81 37.97 -30.72
N VAL A 484 -26.08 38.15 -29.62
CA VAL A 484 -24.65 38.42 -29.63
C VAL A 484 -23.84 37.16 -29.97
N GLU A 485 -24.15 36.01 -29.36
CA GLU A 485 -23.40 34.76 -29.60
C GLU A 485 -23.61 34.22 -31.02
N ASN A 486 -24.89 34.03 -31.41
CA ASN A 486 -25.26 33.42 -32.68
C ASN A 486 -26.52 34.08 -33.29
N PRO A 487 -26.37 35.19 -34.04
CA PRO A 487 -27.50 35.93 -34.60
C PRO A 487 -28.30 35.16 -35.65
N ALA A 488 -27.73 34.11 -36.25
CA ALA A 488 -28.38 33.32 -37.31
C ALA A 488 -29.43 32.33 -36.77
N THR A 489 -29.37 31.99 -35.48
CA THR A 489 -30.18 30.93 -34.84
C THR A 489 -30.99 31.49 -33.69
N ALA A 490 -31.61 32.65 -33.86
CA ALA A 490 -32.45 33.31 -32.86
C ALA A 490 -33.78 32.55 -32.56
N SER A 491 -33.73 31.21 -32.51
CA SER A 491 -34.73 30.21 -32.17
C SER A 491 -34.67 29.88 -30.67
N ASP A 492 -35.73 29.25 -30.16
CA ASP A 492 -35.84 28.85 -28.74
C ASP A 492 -35.06 27.56 -28.40
N ASP A 493 -34.32 26.97 -29.35
CA ASP A 493 -33.58 25.72 -29.16
C ASP A 493 -32.24 25.94 -28.42
N PRO A 494 -32.06 25.41 -27.20
CA PRO A 494 -30.83 25.55 -26.42
C PRO A 494 -29.57 25.02 -27.14
N THR A 495 -29.72 24.00 -28.00
CA THR A 495 -28.59 23.35 -28.69
C THR A 495 -27.99 24.23 -29.79
N GLN A 496 -28.72 25.25 -30.24
CA GLN A 496 -28.34 26.18 -31.31
C GLN A 496 -27.83 27.53 -30.80
N GLN A 497 -27.71 27.70 -29.48
CA GLN A 497 -27.35 28.99 -28.86
C GLN A 497 -25.86 29.35 -28.92
N VAL A 498 -24.99 28.38 -29.27
CA VAL A 498 -23.53 28.55 -29.28
C VAL A 498 -23.00 28.55 -30.71
N ASP A 499 -22.06 29.44 -31.04
CA ASP A 499 -21.32 29.38 -32.31
C ASP A 499 -20.16 28.38 -32.21
N TRP A 500 -20.48 27.11 -32.44
CA TRP A 500 -19.51 26.03 -32.39
C TRP A 500 -18.39 26.14 -33.43
N GLN A 501 -18.60 26.85 -34.55
CA GLN A 501 -17.54 27.08 -35.54
C GLN A 501 -16.49 28.03 -34.96
N ARG A 502 -16.92 29.12 -34.32
CA ARG A 502 -16.04 30.08 -33.66
C ARG A 502 -15.31 29.45 -32.48
N ARG A 503 -16.01 28.68 -31.65
CA ARG A 503 -15.37 27.97 -30.52
C ARG A 503 -14.29 27.00 -30.99
N ASN A 504 -14.55 26.23 -32.06
CA ASN A 504 -13.54 25.35 -32.65
C ASN A 504 -12.31 26.10 -33.15
N ARG A 505 -12.48 27.26 -33.82
CA ARG A 505 -11.33 28.09 -34.28
C ARG A 505 -10.48 28.60 -33.13
N LEU A 506 -11.09 28.98 -32.00
CA LEU A 506 -10.37 29.39 -30.79
C LEU A 506 -9.56 28.22 -30.21
N LEU A 507 -10.17 27.03 -30.11
CA LEU A 507 -9.47 25.83 -29.63
C LEU A 507 -8.33 25.41 -30.58
N ASP A 508 -8.51 25.55 -31.91
CA ASP A 508 -7.45 25.31 -32.89
C ASP A 508 -6.28 26.28 -32.70
N HIS A 509 -6.56 27.55 -32.42
CA HIS A 509 -5.52 28.54 -32.10
C HIS A 509 -4.73 28.15 -30.83
N LEU A 510 -5.40 27.65 -29.80
CA LEU A 510 -4.75 27.20 -28.57
C LEU A 510 -3.91 25.93 -28.80
N LEU A 511 -4.41 24.96 -29.56
CA LEU A 511 -3.67 23.75 -29.95
C LEU A 511 -2.42 24.09 -30.79
N ALA A 512 -2.52 25.08 -31.68
CA ALA A 512 -1.42 25.52 -32.52
C ALA A 512 -0.20 26.03 -31.73
N ARG A 513 -0.39 26.48 -30.47
CA ARG A 513 0.73 26.84 -29.56
C ARG A 513 1.65 25.65 -29.26
N PHE A 514 1.12 24.44 -29.39
CA PHE A 514 1.83 23.19 -29.18
C PHE A 514 2.12 22.45 -30.50
N ALA A 515 1.96 23.14 -31.63
CA ALA A 515 2.10 22.58 -32.97
C ALA A 515 1.17 21.39 -33.28
N GLU A 516 0.05 21.26 -32.55
CA GLU A 516 -0.96 20.23 -32.80
C GLU A 516 -2.08 20.73 -33.73
N GLN A 517 -2.67 19.81 -34.49
CA GLN A 517 -3.76 20.08 -35.43
C GLN A 517 -4.80 18.95 -35.36
N TYR A 518 -6.08 19.30 -35.53
CA TYR A 518 -7.20 18.34 -35.44
C TYR A 518 -7.97 18.13 -36.75
N TYR A 519 -7.51 18.71 -37.86
CA TYR A 519 -8.23 18.70 -39.13
C TYR A 519 -8.42 17.29 -39.71
N ASP A 520 -7.41 16.43 -39.59
CA ASP A 520 -7.40 15.11 -40.22
C ASP A 520 -8.44 14.15 -39.61
N TYR A 521 -8.74 14.26 -38.32
CA TYR A 521 -9.80 13.45 -37.69
C TYR A 521 -11.19 14.02 -37.93
N ALA A 522 -11.34 15.35 -37.98
CA ALA A 522 -12.63 16.02 -38.02
C ALA A 522 -13.55 15.56 -39.17
N GLN A 523 -12.98 15.08 -40.27
CA GLN A 523 -13.71 14.53 -41.43
C GLN A 523 -14.38 13.16 -41.17
N PHE A 524 -13.95 12.43 -40.13
CA PHE A 524 -14.46 11.10 -39.79
C PHE A 524 -15.45 11.13 -38.63
N GLU A 525 -15.62 12.27 -37.96
CA GLU A 525 -16.52 12.41 -36.82
C GLU A 525 -17.99 12.45 -37.30
N PRO A 526 -18.81 11.45 -36.97
CA PRO A 526 -20.23 11.48 -37.31
C PRO A 526 -20.97 12.52 -36.46
N ALA A 527 -22.03 13.10 -37.02
CA ALA A 527 -22.96 13.90 -36.23
C ALA A 527 -23.60 13.01 -35.14
N PRO A 528 -23.68 13.47 -33.87
CA PRO A 528 -24.37 12.74 -32.81
C PRO A 528 -25.84 12.46 -33.18
N PRO A 529 -26.47 11.38 -32.68
CA PRO A 529 -27.87 11.06 -33.00
C PRO A 529 -28.87 12.18 -32.67
N ASP A 530 -28.54 13.00 -31.67
CA ASP A 530 -29.38 14.07 -31.13
C ASP A 530 -28.94 15.49 -31.56
N ILE A 531 -27.88 15.63 -32.39
CA ILE A 531 -27.32 16.92 -32.80
C ILE A 531 -27.02 16.91 -34.30
N ASP A 532 -27.54 17.88 -35.05
CA ASP A 532 -27.37 18.02 -36.51
C ASP A 532 -25.91 18.37 -36.97
N SER A 533 -24.94 18.42 -36.06
CA SER A 533 -23.57 18.87 -36.33
C SER A 533 -22.52 18.14 -35.47
N PRO A 534 -21.36 17.74 -36.04
CA PRO A 534 -20.26 17.15 -35.27
C PRO A 534 -19.43 18.18 -34.48
N LEU A 535 -19.61 19.48 -34.73
CA LEU A 535 -18.77 20.55 -34.16
C LEU A 535 -18.75 20.60 -32.62
N PRO A 536 -19.86 20.38 -31.88
CA PRO A 536 -19.84 20.39 -30.41
C PRO A 536 -18.96 19.28 -29.84
N ARG A 537 -19.00 18.10 -30.47
CA ARG A 537 -18.19 16.95 -30.09
C ARG A 537 -16.72 17.17 -30.41
N LEU A 538 -16.40 17.76 -31.56
CA LEU A 538 -15.04 18.16 -31.90
C LEU A 538 -14.46 19.16 -30.89
N ALA A 539 -15.27 20.13 -30.42
CA ALA A 539 -14.84 21.07 -29.40
C ALA A 539 -14.54 20.38 -28.06
N ALA A 540 -15.37 19.41 -27.65
CA ALA A 540 -15.14 18.62 -26.45
C ALA A 540 -13.82 17.81 -26.53
N LEU A 541 -13.53 17.19 -27.68
CA LEU A 541 -12.29 16.44 -27.90
C LEU A 541 -11.05 17.34 -27.86
N LYS A 542 -11.08 18.49 -28.55
CA LYS A 542 -9.99 19.48 -28.53
C LYS A 542 -9.72 20.02 -27.13
N ARG A 543 -10.79 20.29 -26.36
CA ARG A 543 -10.69 20.71 -24.95
C ARG A 543 -10.03 19.63 -24.09
N ALA A 544 -10.48 18.38 -24.20
CA ALA A 544 -9.89 17.27 -23.47
C ALA A 544 -8.41 17.06 -23.82
N TRP A 545 -8.03 17.23 -25.10
CA TRP A 545 -6.64 17.18 -25.51
C TRP A 545 -5.83 18.31 -24.89
N LEU A 546 -6.30 19.57 -24.98
CA LEU A 546 -5.63 20.70 -24.35
C LEU A 546 -5.40 20.44 -22.86
N GLN A 547 -6.44 20.04 -22.12
CA GLN A 547 -6.38 19.75 -20.68
C GLN A 547 -5.36 18.67 -20.32
N SER A 548 -5.26 17.61 -21.11
CA SER A 548 -4.35 16.48 -20.89
C SER A 548 -2.98 16.65 -21.56
N TYR A 549 -2.75 17.75 -22.27
CA TYR A 549 -1.56 17.93 -23.12
C TYR A 549 -0.22 17.80 -22.37
N PRO A 550 -0.03 18.33 -21.15
CA PRO A 550 1.22 18.15 -20.40
C PRO A 550 1.59 16.68 -20.21
N GLU A 551 0.61 15.84 -19.87
CA GLU A 551 0.85 14.41 -19.67
C GLU A 551 1.15 13.72 -21.01
N LEU A 552 0.35 14.01 -22.04
CA LEU A 552 0.45 13.39 -23.36
C LEU A 552 1.76 13.73 -24.07
N SER A 553 2.15 15.01 -24.04
CA SER A 553 3.35 15.51 -24.70
C SER A 553 4.62 15.02 -24.02
N ARG A 554 4.65 15.03 -22.68
CA ARG A 554 5.77 14.54 -21.86
C ARG A 554 5.95 13.03 -22.00
N GLY A 555 4.86 12.27 -22.08
CA GLY A 555 4.84 10.80 -22.04
C GLY A 555 4.72 10.06 -23.38
N ARG A 556 4.90 10.71 -24.54
CA ARG A 556 4.64 10.09 -25.86
C ARG A 556 5.28 8.71 -26.03
N GLY A 557 6.51 8.53 -25.56
CA GLY A 557 7.28 7.29 -25.65
C GLY A 557 7.24 6.37 -24.43
N THR A 558 6.45 6.67 -23.39
CA THR A 558 6.43 5.84 -22.18
C THR A 558 5.54 4.63 -22.32
N GLY A 559 6.08 3.49 -21.92
CA GLY A 559 5.35 2.25 -21.79
C GLY A 559 4.54 2.19 -20.51
N ARG A 560 3.88 1.05 -20.30
CA ARG A 560 3.13 0.76 -19.08
C ARG A 560 4.09 0.57 -17.90
N ASP A 561 3.67 1.00 -16.71
CA ASP A 561 4.27 0.59 -15.45
C ASP A 561 3.90 -0.87 -15.18
N ILE A 562 4.81 -1.76 -15.53
CA ILE A 562 4.63 -3.21 -15.43
C ILE A 562 4.73 -3.71 -13.98
N SER A 563 5.04 -2.85 -13.01
CA SER A 563 5.06 -3.22 -11.59
C SER A 563 3.68 -3.07 -10.91
N LYS A 564 2.71 -2.46 -11.61
CA LYS A 564 1.37 -2.18 -11.10
C LYS A 564 0.29 -2.98 -11.84
N PRO A 565 -0.85 -3.28 -11.17
CA PRO A 565 -1.98 -3.92 -11.81
C PRO A 565 -2.61 -3.05 -12.91
N THR A 566 -3.49 -3.69 -13.68
CA THR A 566 -4.13 -3.12 -14.87
C THR A 566 -5.21 -2.10 -14.48
N ASP A 567 -4.89 -0.81 -14.44
CA ASP A 567 -5.88 0.28 -14.34
C ASP A 567 -5.89 1.15 -15.63
N ALA A 568 -6.92 2.01 -15.77
CA ALA A 568 -7.04 2.94 -16.89
C ALA A 568 -6.03 4.09 -16.83
N ALA A 569 -5.52 4.41 -15.63
CA ALA A 569 -4.49 5.42 -15.43
C ALA A 569 -3.11 4.97 -15.94
N ASN A 570 -2.81 3.67 -15.88
CA ASN A 570 -1.58 3.01 -16.29
C ASN A 570 -1.66 2.54 -17.75
N LEU A 571 -2.09 3.41 -18.67
CA LEU A 571 -1.95 3.20 -20.11
C LEU A 571 -0.64 3.80 -20.62
N ALA A 572 -0.03 3.14 -21.61
CA ALA A 572 1.13 3.68 -22.32
C ALA A 572 0.79 5.04 -22.95
N GLY A 573 1.73 5.98 -22.92
CA GLY A 573 1.48 7.34 -23.38
C GLY A 573 1.17 7.43 -24.87
N LEU A 574 1.77 6.56 -25.69
CA LEU A 574 1.43 6.40 -27.11
C LEU A 574 -0.06 6.05 -27.28
N VAL A 575 -0.58 5.10 -26.50
CA VAL A 575 -2.00 4.71 -26.55
C VAL A 575 -2.89 5.87 -26.11
N LYS A 576 -2.47 6.61 -25.08
CA LYS A 576 -3.21 7.78 -24.59
C LYS A 576 -3.38 8.85 -25.67
N ASN A 577 -2.29 9.17 -26.35
CA ASN A 577 -2.26 10.14 -27.43
C ASN A 577 -3.04 9.66 -28.66
N LEU A 578 -2.84 8.40 -29.07
CA LEU A 578 -3.57 7.80 -30.20
C LEU A 578 -5.08 7.80 -29.96
N ALA A 579 -5.55 7.42 -28.77
CA ALA A 579 -6.98 7.41 -28.49
C ALA A 579 -7.63 8.77 -28.75
N LEU A 580 -7.04 9.86 -28.23
CA LEU A 580 -7.56 11.22 -28.44
C LEU A 580 -7.49 11.64 -29.91
N LYS A 581 -6.39 11.36 -30.63
CA LYS A 581 -6.28 11.65 -32.08
C LYS A 581 -7.27 10.84 -32.93
N LEU A 582 -7.70 9.68 -32.44
CA LEU A 582 -8.72 8.83 -33.05
C LEU A 582 -10.14 9.14 -32.53
N GLY A 583 -10.30 10.23 -31.75
CA GLY A 583 -11.56 10.69 -31.17
C GLY A 583 -12.21 9.69 -30.22
N VAL A 584 -11.38 9.01 -29.42
CA VAL A 584 -11.77 8.10 -28.35
C VAL A 584 -11.37 8.72 -27.01
N SER A 585 -12.30 8.75 -26.06
CA SER A 585 -12.00 9.24 -24.71
C SER A 585 -11.32 8.16 -23.88
N ILE A 586 -10.32 8.55 -23.10
CA ILE A 586 -9.73 7.70 -22.06
C ILE A 586 -10.15 8.30 -20.73
N ASN A 587 -10.97 7.57 -19.99
CA ASN A 587 -11.37 7.99 -18.66
C ASN A 587 -10.21 7.70 -17.69
N THR A 588 -9.46 8.73 -17.31
CA THR A 588 -8.38 8.64 -16.30
C THR A 588 -8.90 8.78 -14.86
N ASP A 589 -10.13 9.28 -14.69
CA ASP A 589 -10.71 9.60 -13.39
C ASP A 589 -11.58 8.46 -12.87
N SER A 590 -10.96 7.45 -12.27
CA SER A 590 -11.66 6.47 -11.42
C SER A 590 -11.65 6.85 -9.93
N VAL A 591 -11.47 8.13 -9.58
CA VAL A 591 -11.56 8.61 -8.19
C VAL A 591 -12.55 9.76 -8.08
N SER A 592 -13.65 9.50 -7.38
CA SER A 592 -14.65 10.44 -6.86
C SER A 592 -15.40 11.32 -7.87
N LYS A 593 -16.48 10.78 -8.43
CA LYS A 593 -17.80 11.46 -8.55
C LYS A 593 -18.88 10.43 -8.93
N THR A 594 -19.11 9.47 -8.04
CA THR A 594 -20.42 8.83 -7.93
C THR A 594 -21.38 9.82 -7.26
N GLU A 595 -21.77 10.87 -7.98
CA GLU A 595 -22.97 11.65 -7.63
C GLU A 595 -23.77 11.97 -8.91
N SER A 596 -24.97 11.42 -8.94
CA SER A 596 -26.14 11.82 -9.74
C SER A 596 -26.13 11.55 -11.25
N VAL A 597 -26.81 10.45 -11.62
CA VAL A 597 -27.34 10.17 -12.98
C VAL A 597 -28.59 11.04 -13.26
N SER A 598 -28.61 12.29 -12.82
CA SER A 598 -29.81 13.16 -12.95
C SER A 598 -29.53 14.56 -13.54
N SER A 599 -28.43 14.76 -14.27
CA SER A 599 -28.14 16.04 -14.93
C SER A 599 -27.59 15.92 -16.37
N MET A 600 -27.91 14.84 -17.09
CA MET A 600 -27.54 14.70 -18.53
C MET A 600 -28.09 15.82 -19.43
N ALA A 601 -29.05 16.63 -18.95
CA ALA A 601 -29.68 17.70 -19.72
C ALA A 601 -29.05 19.10 -19.53
N THR A 602 -28.01 19.27 -18.70
CA THR A 602 -27.44 20.60 -18.36
C THR A 602 -25.95 20.78 -18.62
N ALA A 603 -25.24 19.78 -19.18
CA ALA A 603 -23.83 19.94 -19.53
C ALA A 603 -23.69 20.76 -20.83
N ALA A 604 -22.91 21.85 -20.79
CA ALA A 604 -22.75 22.76 -21.92
C ALA A 604 -21.87 22.21 -23.06
N TYR A 605 -21.06 21.18 -22.77
CA TYR A 605 -20.39 20.34 -23.78
C TYR A 605 -21.02 18.94 -23.79
N PRO A 606 -21.13 18.28 -24.96
CA PRO A 606 -21.57 16.90 -25.02
C PRO A 606 -20.54 15.97 -24.33
N PRO A 607 -20.99 14.93 -23.61
CA PRO A 607 -20.09 13.95 -23.02
C PRO A 607 -19.32 13.21 -24.12
N LEU A 608 -18.05 12.93 -23.86
CA LEU A 608 -17.26 12.12 -24.78
C LEU A 608 -17.71 10.65 -24.68
N PRO A 609 -17.86 9.93 -25.81
CA PRO A 609 -18.27 8.54 -25.79
C PRO A 609 -17.23 7.65 -25.09
N GLN A 610 -17.73 6.76 -24.24
CA GLN A 610 -16.95 5.73 -23.56
C GLN A 610 -16.84 4.49 -24.45
N ASP A 611 -16.40 4.65 -25.69
CA ASP A 611 -16.18 3.52 -26.60
C ASP A 611 -14.88 2.80 -26.19
N THR A 612 -14.95 2.02 -25.12
CA THR A 612 -13.84 1.20 -24.61
C THR A 612 -13.37 0.19 -25.64
N ASP A 613 -14.24 -0.20 -26.59
CA ASP A 613 -13.91 -1.07 -27.71
C ASP A 613 -13.17 -0.32 -28.83
N ALA A 614 -13.01 1.00 -28.77
CA ALA A 614 -12.24 1.76 -29.76
C ALA A 614 -10.77 2.02 -29.36
N VAL A 615 -10.37 1.82 -28.11
CA VAL A 615 -8.98 2.04 -27.67
C VAL A 615 -8.09 0.89 -28.14
N PRO A 616 -6.95 1.15 -28.82
CA PRO A 616 -6.02 0.09 -29.20
C PRO A 616 -5.29 -0.50 -28.00
N TYR A 617 -5.00 -1.79 -28.07
CA TYR A 617 -4.15 -2.47 -27.10
C TYR A 617 -2.71 -2.43 -27.59
N LEU A 618 -1.75 -2.24 -26.67
CA LEU A 618 -0.33 -2.18 -27.00
C LEU A 618 0.39 -3.37 -26.37
N VAL A 619 1.10 -4.13 -27.18
CA VAL A 619 1.96 -5.24 -26.73
C VAL A 619 3.40 -4.91 -27.07
N GLU A 620 4.25 -4.83 -26.06
CA GLU A 620 5.69 -4.64 -26.23
C GLU A 620 6.38 -5.99 -26.36
N HIS A 621 7.07 -6.23 -27.46
CA HIS A 621 7.69 -7.52 -27.69
C HIS A 621 8.88 -7.76 -26.76
N SER A 622 9.53 -6.70 -26.27
CA SER A 622 10.59 -6.78 -25.25
C SER A 622 10.10 -7.41 -23.94
N LEU A 623 8.81 -7.30 -23.63
CA LEU A 623 8.18 -7.89 -22.45
C LEU A 623 7.68 -9.33 -22.69
N LEU A 624 7.70 -9.80 -23.94
CA LEU A 624 7.41 -11.19 -24.32
C LEU A 624 8.67 -12.06 -24.36
N ARG A 625 9.81 -11.55 -23.88
CA ARG A 625 11.05 -12.31 -23.81
C ARG A 625 10.90 -13.52 -22.87
N PRO A 626 11.75 -14.55 -23.06
CA PRO A 626 11.82 -15.66 -22.14
C PRO A 626 12.23 -15.19 -20.73
N ILE A 627 11.73 -15.89 -19.72
CA ILE A 627 12.07 -15.72 -18.30
C ILE A 627 12.89 -16.93 -17.84
N ASP A 628 13.52 -16.86 -16.66
CA ASP A 628 14.37 -17.95 -16.17
C ASP A 628 13.63 -19.31 -16.08
N ALA A 629 12.32 -19.31 -15.83
CA ALA A 629 11.51 -20.53 -15.79
C ALA A 629 11.43 -21.25 -17.15
N ASP A 630 11.68 -20.57 -18.28
CA ASP A 630 11.67 -21.20 -19.60
C ASP A 630 12.82 -22.19 -19.81
N TRP A 631 13.90 -22.13 -18.99
CA TRP A 631 14.98 -23.13 -19.04
C TRP A 631 14.47 -24.57 -18.88
N ALA A 632 13.40 -24.78 -18.12
CA ALA A 632 12.83 -26.09 -17.87
C ALA A 632 12.17 -26.72 -19.12
N GLN A 633 11.86 -25.91 -20.14
CA GLN A 633 11.15 -26.35 -21.34
C GLN A 633 11.95 -27.36 -22.17
N GLY A 634 13.28 -27.20 -22.24
CA GLY A 634 14.17 -28.16 -22.92
C GLY A 634 13.96 -28.31 -24.43
N CYS A 635 13.12 -27.49 -25.05
CA CYS A 635 12.81 -27.49 -26.48
C CYS A 635 12.82 -26.05 -27.03
N PRO A 636 12.73 -25.85 -28.37
CA PRO A 636 12.61 -24.51 -28.92
C PRO A 636 11.40 -23.77 -28.35
N LEU A 637 11.57 -22.48 -28.05
CA LEU A 637 10.48 -21.63 -27.58
C LEU A 637 9.55 -21.24 -28.73
N LEU A 638 10.12 -20.88 -29.87
CA LEU A 638 9.39 -20.43 -31.06
C LEU A 638 9.87 -21.19 -32.29
N ALA A 639 8.92 -21.66 -33.10
CA ALA A 639 9.09 -22.04 -34.49
C ALA A 639 8.60 -20.91 -35.41
N ASN A 640 9.11 -20.89 -36.64
CA ASN A 640 8.76 -19.93 -37.68
C ASN A 640 8.79 -18.47 -37.21
N ALA A 641 9.78 -18.12 -36.40
CA ALA A 641 9.96 -16.77 -35.88
C ALA A 641 9.98 -15.76 -37.04
N ARG A 642 9.15 -14.72 -36.94
CA ARG A 642 8.96 -13.72 -38.00
C ARG A 642 10.24 -12.94 -38.31
N ARG A 643 11.09 -12.71 -37.29
CA ARG A 643 12.40 -12.08 -37.39
C ARG A 643 13.44 -12.85 -36.58
N PRO A 644 14.75 -12.74 -36.92
CA PRO A 644 15.83 -13.29 -36.11
C PRO A 644 15.78 -12.84 -34.65
N ASP A 645 15.52 -11.55 -34.43
CA ASP A 645 15.19 -10.98 -33.12
C ASP A 645 13.71 -10.57 -33.11
N PRO A 646 12.82 -11.40 -32.51
CA PRO A 646 11.39 -11.10 -32.46
C PRO A 646 11.02 -10.12 -31.33
N TYR A 647 11.96 -9.76 -30.44
CA TYR A 647 11.69 -9.05 -29.20
C TYR A 647 12.11 -7.59 -29.23
N SER A 648 13.31 -7.31 -29.72
CA SER A 648 13.90 -5.98 -29.60
C SER A 648 13.19 -4.94 -30.44
N LEU A 649 12.98 -3.76 -29.84
CA LEU A 649 12.51 -2.53 -30.49
C LEU A 649 11.26 -2.73 -31.37
N GLN A 650 10.34 -3.57 -30.89
CA GLN A 650 9.12 -3.97 -31.60
C GLN A 650 7.90 -3.85 -30.70
N ILE A 651 6.81 -3.32 -31.25
CA ILE A 651 5.52 -3.25 -30.59
C ILE A 651 4.41 -3.67 -31.56
N SER A 652 3.33 -4.23 -31.02
CA SER A 652 2.08 -4.48 -31.75
C SER A 652 0.96 -3.62 -31.17
N LEU A 653 0.26 -2.89 -32.04
CA LEU A 653 -0.98 -2.20 -31.71
C LEU A 653 -2.15 -3.02 -32.26
N VAL A 654 -3.02 -3.48 -31.37
CA VAL A 654 -4.11 -4.41 -31.65
C VAL A 654 -5.45 -3.68 -31.61
N PHE A 655 -6.19 -3.79 -32.69
CA PHE A 655 -7.47 -3.13 -32.92
C PHE A 655 -8.58 -4.17 -33.16
N PRO A 656 -9.81 -3.94 -32.67
CA PRO A 656 -10.96 -4.78 -32.99
C PRO A 656 -11.43 -4.45 -34.42
N GLY A 657 -10.98 -5.24 -35.39
CA GLY A 657 -11.20 -5.04 -36.81
C GLY A 657 -12.67 -4.99 -37.23
N ASP A 658 -13.55 -5.63 -36.47
CA ASP A 658 -14.99 -5.69 -36.74
C ASP A 658 -15.79 -4.49 -36.21
N SER A 659 -15.17 -3.59 -35.42
CA SER A 659 -15.84 -2.37 -34.95
C SER A 659 -16.26 -1.49 -36.15
N PRO A 660 -17.49 -0.91 -36.16
CA PRO A 660 -18.00 -0.16 -37.32
C PRO A 660 -17.05 0.90 -37.88
N ARG A 661 -16.32 1.62 -37.02
CA ARG A 661 -15.33 2.63 -37.46
C ARG A 661 -14.13 2.02 -38.16
N TYR A 662 -13.65 0.87 -37.70
CA TYR A 662 -12.51 0.18 -38.26
C TYR A 662 -12.86 -0.65 -39.50
N GLN A 663 -14.13 -0.78 -39.88
CA GLN A 663 -14.50 -1.37 -41.18
C GLN A 663 -14.24 -0.41 -42.36
N SER A 664 -14.15 0.90 -42.11
CA SER A 664 -13.81 1.89 -43.14
C SER A 664 -12.33 1.82 -43.52
N SER A 665 -12.04 1.50 -44.79
CA SER A 665 -10.67 1.44 -45.32
C SER A 665 -9.96 2.80 -45.27
N VAL A 666 -10.71 3.89 -45.47
CA VAL A 666 -10.20 5.27 -45.37
C VAL A 666 -9.82 5.58 -43.93
N PHE A 667 -10.65 5.19 -42.96
CA PHE A 667 -10.34 5.38 -41.55
C PHE A 667 -9.13 4.55 -41.10
N ARG A 668 -9.01 3.29 -41.55
CA ARG A 668 -7.79 2.49 -41.30
C ARG A 668 -6.53 3.15 -41.84
N SER A 669 -6.58 3.73 -43.05
CA SER A 669 -5.44 4.47 -43.63
C SER A 669 -5.06 5.70 -42.79
N PHE A 670 -6.06 6.39 -42.23
CA PHE A 670 -5.83 7.49 -41.28
C PHE A 670 -5.19 6.99 -39.97
N VAL A 671 -5.67 5.87 -39.41
CA VAL A 671 -5.07 5.24 -38.22
C VAL A 671 -3.61 4.87 -38.50
N GLU A 672 -3.32 4.25 -39.63
CA GLU A 672 -1.97 3.87 -40.05
C GLU A 672 -1.02 5.08 -40.11
N LYS A 673 -1.44 6.16 -40.76
CA LYS A 673 -0.68 7.42 -40.83
C LYS A 673 -0.45 7.99 -39.43
N THR A 674 -1.50 8.11 -38.62
CA THR A 674 -1.43 8.66 -37.26
C THR A 674 -0.47 7.85 -36.38
N VAL A 675 -0.55 6.51 -36.45
CA VAL A 675 0.38 5.64 -35.71
C VAL A 675 1.82 5.88 -36.17
N SER A 676 2.07 6.01 -37.45
CA SER A 676 3.42 6.26 -37.97
C SER A 676 3.98 7.61 -37.53
N GLU A 677 3.15 8.65 -37.40
CA GLU A 677 3.55 9.98 -36.96
C GLU A 677 3.81 10.06 -35.45
N GLU A 678 3.04 9.32 -34.65
CA GLU A 678 3.13 9.38 -33.18
C GLU A 678 4.07 8.35 -32.56
N SER A 679 4.42 7.29 -33.29
CA SER A 679 5.26 6.21 -32.74
C SER A 679 6.74 6.61 -32.67
N PRO A 680 7.48 6.17 -31.64
CA PRO A 680 8.93 6.39 -31.57
C PRO A 680 9.66 5.81 -32.79
N ALA A 681 10.47 6.64 -33.45
CA ALA A 681 11.10 6.29 -34.73
C ALA A 681 12.03 5.06 -34.71
N HIS A 682 12.54 4.68 -33.53
CA HIS A 682 13.41 3.52 -33.36
C HIS A 682 12.62 2.20 -33.17
N LEU A 683 11.28 2.26 -33.01
CA LEU A 683 10.43 1.09 -32.84
C LEU A 683 9.79 0.67 -34.17
N SER A 684 9.83 -0.63 -34.44
CA SER A 684 8.98 -1.24 -35.46
C SER A 684 7.58 -1.46 -34.89
N VAL A 685 6.56 -0.87 -35.53
CA VAL A 685 5.16 -0.97 -35.10
C VAL A 685 4.38 -1.88 -36.04
N TYR A 686 3.69 -2.87 -35.48
CA TYR A 686 2.78 -3.74 -36.21
C TYR A 686 1.33 -3.43 -35.87
N LEU A 687 0.50 -3.24 -36.89
CA LEU A 687 -0.93 -3.05 -36.73
C LEU A 687 -1.64 -4.38 -36.92
N VAL A 688 -2.36 -4.83 -35.90
CA VAL A 688 -3.07 -6.12 -35.90
C VAL A 688 -4.56 -5.84 -35.78
N TRP A 689 -5.32 -6.22 -36.80
CA TRP A 689 -6.78 -6.08 -36.84
C TRP A 689 -7.42 -7.45 -36.57
N LEU A 690 -7.98 -7.66 -35.39
CA LEU A 690 -8.56 -8.95 -35.00
C LEU A 690 -10.07 -8.97 -35.23
N ASN A 691 -10.60 -10.12 -35.67
CA ASN A 691 -12.05 -10.36 -35.68
C ASN A 691 -12.58 -10.52 -34.25
N GLN A 692 -13.90 -10.58 -34.08
CA GLN A 692 -14.54 -10.65 -32.77
C GLN A 692 -14.07 -11.85 -31.91
N ALA A 693 -13.85 -13.02 -32.51
CA ALA A 693 -13.41 -14.23 -31.79
C ALA A 693 -11.94 -14.10 -31.34
N ASP A 694 -11.04 -13.75 -32.27
CA ASP A 694 -9.61 -13.58 -31.96
C ASP A 694 -9.40 -12.42 -30.97
N MET A 695 -10.22 -11.36 -31.05
CA MET A 695 -10.16 -10.24 -30.11
C MET A 695 -10.60 -10.64 -28.70
N HIS A 696 -11.60 -11.52 -28.57
CA HIS A 696 -12.02 -12.06 -27.27
C HIS A 696 -10.87 -12.85 -26.62
N ASP A 697 -10.25 -13.75 -27.38
CA ASP A 697 -9.14 -14.58 -26.90
C ASP A 697 -7.90 -13.75 -26.60
N PHE A 698 -7.61 -12.74 -27.43
CA PHE A 698 -6.56 -11.76 -27.18
C PHE A 698 -6.79 -11.00 -25.87
N ARG A 699 -7.99 -10.46 -25.62
CA ARG A 699 -8.30 -9.72 -24.38
C ARG A 699 -8.12 -10.59 -23.14
N ALA A 700 -8.56 -11.85 -23.21
CA ALA A 700 -8.38 -12.81 -22.13
C ALA A 700 -6.89 -13.11 -21.87
N ALA A 701 -6.10 -13.39 -22.92
CA ALA A 701 -4.67 -13.62 -22.79
C ALA A 701 -3.91 -12.38 -22.29
N TYR A 702 -4.21 -11.20 -22.83
CA TYR A 702 -3.56 -9.93 -22.49
C TYR A 702 -3.79 -9.54 -21.03
N GLY A 703 -5.01 -9.70 -20.52
CA GLY A 703 -5.33 -9.43 -19.11
C GLY A 703 -4.59 -10.34 -18.14
N VAL A 704 -4.55 -11.65 -18.42
CA VAL A 704 -3.80 -12.65 -17.63
C VAL A 704 -2.30 -12.35 -17.68
N TRP A 705 -1.76 -12.11 -18.88
CA TRP A 705 -0.34 -11.81 -19.08
C TRP A 705 0.11 -10.60 -18.27
N LEU A 706 -0.62 -9.48 -18.33
CA LEU A 706 -0.27 -8.28 -17.56
C LEU A 706 -0.34 -8.51 -16.04
N SER A 707 -1.37 -9.20 -15.56
CA SER A 707 -1.54 -9.49 -14.13
C SER A 707 -0.38 -10.31 -13.58
N PHE A 708 -0.03 -11.41 -14.24
CA PHE A 708 1.06 -12.27 -13.79
C PHE A 708 2.45 -11.69 -14.07
N LEU A 709 2.61 -10.86 -15.11
CA LEU A 709 3.86 -10.12 -15.35
C LEU A 709 4.13 -9.14 -14.19
N SER A 710 3.10 -8.44 -13.71
CA SER A 710 3.22 -7.55 -12.55
C SER A 710 3.60 -8.31 -11.28
N GLN A 711 2.97 -9.45 -11.01
CA GLN A 711 3.32 -10.29 -9.86
C GLN A 711 4.75 -10.85 -9.96
N TYR A 712 5.14 -11.30 -11.14
CA TYR A 712 6.49 -11.80 -11.40
C TYR A 712 7.55 -10.73 -11.16
N ARG A 713 7.32 -9.49 -11.63
CA ARG A 713 8.23 -8.35 -11.42
C ARG A 713 8.33 -7.94 -9.96
N GLN A 714 7.21 -7.85 -9.24
CA GLN A 714 7.21 -7.55 -7.80
C GLN A 714 8.03 -8.59 -7.02
N ARG A 715 7.80 -9.88 -7.29
CA ARG A 715 8.53 -10.97 -6.63
C ARG A 715 10.02 -10.98 -6.96
N SER A 716 10.39 -10.72 -8.22
CA SER A 716 11.78 -10.66 -8.66
C SER A 716 12.56 -9.54 -7.95
N ASN A 717 11.91 -8.40 -7.69
CA ASN A 717 12.52 -7.28 -6.96
C ASN A 717 12.80 -7.62 -5.48
N ASP A 718 11.96 -8.45 -4.85
CA ASP A 718 12.08 -8.81 -3.43
C ASP A 718 13.10 -9.94 -3.17
N LEU A 719 13.17 -10.92 -4.06
CA LEU A 719 13.94 -12.15 -3.87
C LEU A 719 15.26 -12.18 -4.67
N GLY A 720 15.43 -11.29 -5.65
CA GLY A 720 16.51 -11.36 -6.64
C GLY A 720 16.27 -12.45 -7.70
N PRO A 721 16.92 -12.36 -8.88
CA PRO A 721 16.83 -13.40 -9.89
C PRO A 721 17.53 -14.66 -9.39
N HIS A 722 16.79 -15.76 -9.18
CA HIS A 722 17.38 -17.06 -8.87
C HIS A 722 16.61 -18.21 -9.54
N PRO A 723 17.28 -19.07 -10.34
CA PRO A 723 16.63 -20.18 -11.05
C PRO A 723 15.95 -21.20 -10.13
N ASP A 724 16.43 -21.37 -8.89
CA ASP A 724 15.85 -22.33 -7.94
C ASP A 724 14.55 -21.87 -7.24
N ASN A 725 14.07 -20.65 -7.51
CA ASN A 725 12.86 -20.06 -6.91
C ASN A 725 11.70 -19.94 -7.92
N VAL A 726 11.49 -20.92 -8.80
CA VAL A 726 10.37 -20.90 -9.75
C VAL A 726 9.05 -21.10 -9.01
N ASP A 727 8.31 -20.01 -8.80
CA ASP A 727 6.93 -20.09 -8.37
C ASP A 727 6.04 -20.46 -9.57
N HIS A 728 5.74 -21.75 -9.70
CA HIS A 728 4.88 -22.29 -10.76
C HIS A 728 3.48 -21.65 -10.79
N ALA A 729 2.97 -21.16 -9.66
CA ALA A 729 1.69 -20.46 -9.62
C ALA A 729 1.73 -19.11 -10.34
N ILE A 730 2.92 -18.53 -10.53
CA ILE A 730 3.13 -17.27 -11.25
C ILE A 730 3.69 -17.53 -12.66
N SER A 731 4.72 -18.38 -12.78
CA SER A 731 5.47 -18.54 -14.03
C SER A 731 4.68 -19.26 -15.13
N PHE A 732 3.86 -20.27 -14.81
CA PHE A 732 3.06 -20.99 -15.80
C PHE A 732 1.95 -20.13 -16.42
N PRO A 733 1.05 -19.49 -15.64
CA PRO A 733 0.03 -18.63 -16.22
C PRO A 733 0.63 -17.47 -17.05
N LEU A 734 1.78 -16.94 -16.63
CA LEU A 734 2.51 -15.92 -17.37
C LEU A 734 2.99 -16.44 -18.74
N ARG A 735 3.68 -17.58 -18.77
CA ARG A 735 4.19 -18.20 -20.00
C ARG A 735 3.06 -18.65 -20.92
N ASP A 736 2.00 -19.26 -20.38
CA ASP A 736 0.82 -19.67 -21.13
C ASP A 736 0.12 -18.48 -21.81
N ALA A 737 -0.13 -17.40 -21.05
CA ALA A 737 -0.72 -16.18 -21.61
C ALA A 737 0.20 -15.49 -22.63
N ARG A 738 1.51 -15.42 -22.36
CA ARG A 738 2.53 -14.92 -23.29
C ARG A 738 2.50 -15.70 -24.61
N ASP A 739 2.48 -17.02 -24.54
CA ASP A 739 2.54 -17.87 -25.72
C ASP A 739 1.30 -17.69 -26.60
N ARG A 740 0.10 -17.60 -25.99
CA ARG A 740 -1.13 -17.26 -26.72
C ARG A 740 -1.06 -15.89 -27.39
N LEU A 741 -0.48 -14.88 -26.73
CA LEU A 741 -0.27 -13.56 -27.35
C LEU A 741 0.67 -13.65 -28.54
N ILE A 742 1.79 -14.38 -28.42
CA ILE A 742 2.74 -14.57 -29.51
C ILE A 742 2.07 -15.24 -30.72
N ASP A 743 1.28 -16.29 -30.49
CA ASP A 743 0.54 -17.01 -31.53
C ASP A 743 -0.51 -16.11 -32.21
N LEU A 744 -1.34 -15.41 -31.43
CA LEU A 744 -2.39 -14.51 -31.94
C LEU A 744 -1.83 -13.31 -32.72
N LEU A 745 -0.65 -12.81 -32.34
CA LEU A 745 0.01 -11.67 -33.00
C LEU A 745 0.86 -12.09 -34.21
N GLY A 746 1.03 -13.40 -34.46
CA GLY A 746 1.84 -13.91 -35.57
C GLY A 746 3.32 -13.52 -35.45
N ILE A 747 3.85 -13.44 -34.22
CA ILE A 747 5.28 -13.17 -33.96
C ILE A 747 6.11 -14.42 -34.28
N GLY A 748 5.52 -15.60 -34.04
CA GLY A 748 6.04 -16.92 -34.32
C GLY A 748 4.97 -17.95 -33.96
N GLN A 749 5.34 -19.22 -33.93
CA GLN A 749 4.50 -20.31 -33.44
C GLN A 749 5.16 -20.88 -32.18
N THR A 750 4.48 -20.81 -31.06
CA THR A 750 5.00 -21.33 -29.79
C THR A 750 4.73 -22.82 -29.66
N TYR A 751 5.65 -23.53 -29.04
CA TYR A 751 5.46 -24.93 -28.68
C TYR A 751 4.62 -25.06 -27.40
N PRO A 752 3.91 -26.17 -27.18
CA PRO A 752 3.34 -26.46 -25.86
C PRO A 752 4.40 -26.39 -24.75
N LEU A 753 4.02 -25.98 -23.54
CA LEU A 753 4.90 -26.05 -22.38
C LEU A 753 5.12 -27.53 -22.04
N ALA A 754 6.36 -27.98 -22.14
CA ALA A 754 6.72 -29.39 -21.96
C ALA A 754 6.98 -29.75 -20.49
N ASP A 755 7.17 -28.74 -19.64
CA ASP A 755 7.71 -28.85 -18.29
C ASP A 755 6.66 -28.91 -17.18
N LEU A 756 5.44 -29.35 -17.50
CA LEU A 756 4.39 -29.58 -16.49
C LEU A 756 4.88 -30.55 -15.43
N ALA A 757 4.66 -30.20 -14.16
CA ALA A 757 5.04 -31.02 -13.00
C ALA A 757 4.05 -32.19 -12.82
N LEU A 758 4.22 -33.26 -13.59
CA LEU A 758 3.40 -34.47 -13.50
C LEU A 758 3.70 -35.26 -12.21
N ALA A 759 2.73 -36.03 -11.73
CA ALA A 759 2.96 -36.97 -10.63
C ALA A 759 3.85 -38.13 -11.12
N GLY A 760 5.09 -38.23 -10.61
CA GLY A 760 6.13 -39.10 -11.17
C GLY A 760 5.83 -40.62 -11.13
N ASN A 761 5.25 -41.12 -10.03
CA ASN A 761 4.85 -42.53 -9.91
C ASN A 761 3.39 -42.60 -9.42
N GLN A 762 2.56 -43.37 -10.11
CA GLN A 762 1.22 -43.71 -9.65
C GLN A 762 1.10 -45.22 -9.50
N THR A 763 0.81 -45.69 -8.30
CA THR A 763 0.55 -47.12 -8.10
C THR A 763 -0.95 -47.34 -8.05
N ILE A 764 -1.48 -48.23 -8.87
CA ILE A 764 -2.91 -48.58 -8.87
C ILE A 764 -3.10 -50.08 -8.75
N ALA A 765 -4.30 -50.48 -8.33
CA ALA A 765 -4.63 -51.89 -8.25
C ALA A 765 -4.80 -52.51 -9.65
N CYS A 766 -4.57 -53.82 -9.73
CA CYS A 766 -4.75 -54.58 -10.96
C CYS A 766 -6.17 -54.42 -11.52
N ASN A 767 -6.26 -54.18 -12.83
CA ASN A 767 -7.47 -54.01 -13.62
C ASN A 767 -8.30 -52.73 -13.34
N GLU A 768 -7.65 -51.67 -12.88
CA GLU A 768 -8.26 -50.35 -12.66
C GLU A 768 -7.71 -49.30 -13.62
N THR A 769 -8.44 -48.20 -13.81
CA THR A 769 -7.93 -47.01 -14.51
C THR A 769 -7.22 -46.07 -13.53
N CYS A 770 -6.28 -45.27 -14.04
CA CYS A 770 -5.54 -44.26 -13.29
C CYS A 770 -5.89 -42.88 -13.85
N GLN A 771 -6.12 -41.88 -12.99
CA GLN A 771 -6.27 -40.49 -13.43
C GLN A 771 -4.92 -39.77 -13.27
N ILE A 772 -4.35 -39.38 -14.40
CA ILE A 772 -3.08 -38.64 -14.44
C ILE A 772 -3.40 -37.14 -14.39
N PRO A 773 -3.06 -36.42 -13.29
CA PRO A 773 -3.29 -34.98 -13.18
C PRO A 773 -2.37 -34.22 -14.13
N LEU A 774 -2.92 -33.17 -14.74
CA LEU A 774 -2.23 -32.20 -15.59
C LEU A 774 -2.27 -30.81 -14.93
N PRO A 775 -1.47 -30.58 -13.88
CA PRO A 775 -1.42 -29.28 -13.25
C PRO A 775 -0.86 -28.23 -14.21
N PHE A 776 -1.45 -27.04 -14.20
CA PHE A 776 -1.05 -25.91 -15.04
C PHE A 776 -1.15 -26.18 -16.56
N SER A 777 -2.08 -27.04 -16.96
CA SER A 777 -2.35 -27.33 -18.38
C SER A 777 -2.71 -26.05 -19.16
N GLN A 778 -1.95 -25.76 -20.22
CA GLN A 778 -2.17 -24.59 -21.07
C GLN A 778 -3.57 -24.55 -21.71
N GLN A 779 -4.18 -23.38 -21.72
CA GLN A 779 -5.51 -23.19 -22.30
C GLN A 779 -5.51 -23.51 -23.81
N GLY A 780 -6.40 -24.41 -24.23
CA GLY A 780 -6.59 -24.78 -25.64
C GLY A 780 -5.59 -25.81 -26.19
N VAL A 781 -4.60 -26.23 -25.40
CA VAL A 781 -3.66 -27.30 -25.79
C VAL A 781 -4.31 -28.66 -25.55
N ILE A 782 -4.22 -29.55 -26.53
CA ILE A 782 -4.75 -30.92 -26.42
C ILE A 782 -3.64 -31.81 -25.86
N TYR A 783 -3.91 -32.45 -24.73
CA TYR A 783 -3.03 -33.44 -24.12
C TYR A 783 -3.59 -34.82 -24.42
N ALA A 784 -2.77 -35.71 -24.99
CA ALA A 784 -3.13 -37.08 -25.35
C ALA A 784 -2.19 -38.08 -24.68
N LEU A 785 -2.76 -39.10 -24.03
CA LEU A 785 -1.98 -40.16 -23.40
C LEU A 785 -1.37 -41.08 -24.47
N CYS A 786 -0.07 -41.36 -24.36
CA CYS A 786 0.67 -42.18 -25.30
C CYS A 786 1.27 -43.41 -24.60
N ASP A 787 1.35 -44.53 -25.32
CA ASP A 787 2.02 -45.74 -24.83
C ASP A 787 3.55 -45.57 -24.75
N LYS A 788 4.26 -46.62 -24.30
CA LYS A 788 5.73 -46.66 -24.20
C LYS A 788 6.48 -46.49 -25.53
N THR A 789 5.78 -46.49 -26.65
CA THR A 789 6.32 -46.24 -28.00
C THR A 789 5.98 -44.84 -28.51
N ASP A 790 5.50 -43.96 -27.64
CA ASP A 790 5.05 -42.59 -27.92
C ASP A 790 3.88 -42.52 -28.91
N THR A 791 3.12 -43.62 -29.03
CA THR A 791 1.93 -43.71 -29.87
C THR A 791 0.71 -43.30 -29.07
N PRO A 792 -0.09 -42.31 -29.52
CA PRO A 792 -1.34 -41.93 -28.86
C PRO A 792 -2.26 -43.14 -28.71
N LEU A 793 -2.70 -43.40 -27.47
CA LEU A 793 -3.77 -44.35 -27.21
C LEU A 793 -5.06 -43.80 -27.82
N VAL A 794 -5.97 -44.70 -28.24
CA VAL A 794 -7.28 -44.43 -28.89
C VAL A 794 -7.82 -43.01 -28.68
N SER A 795 -8.32 -42.36 -29.74
CA SER A 795 -8.71 -40.93 -29.82
C SER A 795 -9.66 -40.39 -28.72
N ALA A 796 -10.15 -41.23 -27.82
CA ALA A 796 -10.96 -40.87 -26.66
C ALA A 796 -10.15 -40.49 -25.39
N ILE A 797 -8.85 -40.76 -25.30
CA ILE A 797 -8.02 -40.42 -24.12
C ILE A 797 -7.22 -39.14 -24.37
N GLN A 798 -7.95 -38.04 -24.55
CA GLN A 798 -7.39 -36.71 -24.70
C GLN A 798 -8.24 -35.68 -23.97
N VAL A 799 -7.60 -34.66 -23.41
CA VAL A 799 -8.27 -33.54 -22.77
C VAL A 799 -7.70 -32.21 -23.27
N THR A 800 -8.56 -31.21 -23.40
CA THR A 800 -8.15 -29.85 -23.76
C THR A 800 -7.86 -29.08 -22.48
N GLY A 801 -6.64 -28.57 -22.37
CA GLY A 801 -6.19 -27.75 -21.26
C GLY A 801 -7.08 -26.52 -21.06
N ASN A 802 -7.30 -26.16 -19.80
CA ASN A 802 -8.22 -25.10 -19.39
C ASN A 802 -7.50 -23.86 -18.84
N GLY A 803 -6.16 -23.86 -18.78
CA GLY A 803 -5.37 -22.77 -18.22
C GLY A 803 -5.44 -22.67 -16.69
N ILE A 804 -6.00 -23.68 -16.01
CA ILE A 804 -6.16 -23.70 -14.55
C ILE A 804 -4.98 -24.46 -13.92
N GLY A 805 -4.33 -23.83 -12.94
CA GLY A 805 -3.24 -24.39 -12.15
C GLY A 805 -3.68 -24.91 -10.76
N GLY A 806 -2.81 -25.71 -10.12
CA GLY A 806 -3.00 -26.17 -8.74
C GLY A 806 -4.05 -27.29 -8.57
N ASP A 807 -4.86 -27.20 -7.52
CA ASP A 807 -5.77 -28.27 -7.06
C ASP A 807 -6.94 -28.59 -8.00
N ASN A 808 -7.21 -27.72 -8.99
CA ASN A 808 -8.26 -27.88 -10.01
C ASN A 808 -7.72 -28.43 -11.34
N SER A 809 -6.72 -29.32 -11.26
CA SER A 809 -6.06 -29.90 -12.43
C SER A 809 -7.02 -30.70 -13.31
N LEU A 810 -6.77 -30.69 -14.63
CA LEU A 810 -7.41 -31.62 -15.56
C LEU A 810 -6.79 -33.02 -15.42
N TYR A 811 -7.50 -34.06 -15.86
CA TYR A 811 -7.05 -35.44 -15.72
C TYR A 811 -7.10 -36.20 -17.06
N LEU A 812 -6.07 -37.02 -17.32
CA LEU A 812 -6.09 -38.05 -18.36
C LEU A 812 -6.37 -39.41 -17.73
N GLU A 813 -7.43 -40.07 -18.16
CA GLU A 813 -7.79 -41.41 -17.66
C GLU A 813 -7.07 -42.50 -18.46
N THR A 814 -6.27 -43.34 -17.80
CA THR A 814 -5.59 -44.46 -18.45
C THR A 814 -6.57 -45.59 -18.78
N PRO A 815 -6.25 -46.47 -19.75
CA PRO A 815 -6.90 -47.78 -19.84
C PRO A 815 -6.70 -48.61 -18.54
N PRO A 816 -7.50 -49.68 -18.33
CA PRO A 816 -7.30 -50.59 -17.20
C PRO A 816 -5.88 -51.19 -17.18
N ILE A 817 -5.18 -51.05 -16.07
CA ILE A 817 -3.77 -51.47 -15.94
C ILE A 817 -3.67 -52.89 -15.40
N THR A 818 -3.06 -53.77 -16.18
CA THR A 818 -2.86 -55.19 -15.82
C THR A 818 -1.40 -55.57 -15.60
N GLU A 819 -0.46 -54.65 -15.85
CA GLU A 819 0.98 -54.76 -15.63
C GLU A 819 1.60 -53.37 -15.45
N ASP A 820 2.81 -53.29 -14.88
CA ASP A 820 3.55 -52.02 -14.78
C ASP A 820 3.78 -51.42 -16.17
N ILE A 821 3.36 -50.17 -16.36
CA ILE A 821 3.45 -49.47 -17.64
C ILE A 821 3.87 -48.03 -17.44
N THR A 822 4.75 -47.54 -18.31
CA THR A 822 5.12 -46.13 -18.40
C THR A 822 4.33 -45.49 -19.53
N TYR A 823 3.63 -44.40 -19.24
CA TYR A 823 2.99 -43.56 -20.24
C TYR A 823 3.81 -42.30 -20.52
N THR A 824 3.72 -41.82 -21.75
CA THR A 824 4.15 -40.48 -22.14
C THR A 824 2.91 -39.65 -22.49
N ILE A 825 3.04 -38.32 -22.49
CA ILE A 825 1.92 -37.42 -22.78
C ILE A 825 2.33 -36.51 -23.93
N ARG A 826 1.55 -36.55 -25.01
CA ARG A 826 1.71 -35.67 -26.16
C ARG A 826 0.86 -34.43 -25.98
N ALA A 827 1.48 -33.27 -25.93
CA ALA A 827 0.79 -31.98 -25.98
C ALA A 827 0.77 -31.46 -27.41
N THR A 828 -0.38 -30.98 -27.88
CA THR A 828 -0.60 -30.49 -29.26
C THR A 828 -1.34 -29.17 -29.24
N LYS A 829 -0.77 -28.13 -29.84
CA LYS A 829 -1.43 -26.83 -30.03
C LYS A 829 -2.44 -26.89 -31.19
N PRO A 830 -3.42 -25.96 -31.22
CA PRO A 830 -4.31 -25.78 -32.37
C PRO A 830 -3.58 -25.54 -33.71
N SER A 831 -2.36 -24.99 -33.66
CA SER A 831 -1.48 -24.80 -34.83
C SER A 831 -0.95 -26.10 -35.43
N GLY A 832 -1.08 -27.23 -34.72
CA GLY A 832 -0.53 -28.54 -35.10
C GLY A 832 0.86 -28.82 -34.54
N LEU A 833 1.55 -27.83 -33.94
CA LEU A 833 2.81 -28.09 -33.23
C LEU A 833 2.56 -28.98 -32.02
N SER A 834 3.36 -30.04 -31.90
CA SER A 834 3.23 -31.03 -30.83
C SER A 834 4.59 -31.45 -30.29
N LEU A 835 4.61 -31.89 -29.04
CA LEU A 835 5.78 -32.41 -28.34
C LEU A 835 5.37 -33.37 -27.22
N MET A 836 6.33 -34.18 -26.77
CA MET A 836 6.17 -34.97 -25.55
C MET A 836 6.45 -34.07 -24.34
N LEU A 837 5.66 -34.21 -23.27
CA LEU A 837 6.01 -33.63 -21.98
C LEU A 837 7.32 -34.24 -21.47
N ASN A 838 8.12 -33.44 -20.77
CA ASN A 838 9.47 -33.81 -20.32
C ASN A 838 9.45 -34.94 -19.27
N GLN A 839 8.36 -35.05 -18.52
CA GLN A 839 8.17 -36.09 -17.50
C GLN A 839 7.37 -37.27 -18.05
N ARG A 840 7.78 -38.48 -17.68
CA ARG A 840 7.03 -39.71 -17.93
C ARG A 840 6.21 -40.07 -16.70
N VAL A 841 5.10 -40.78 -16.90
CA VAL A 841 4.25 -41.22 -15.81
C VAL A 841 4.35 -42.73 -15.69
N ASP A 842 5.03 -43.19 -14.64
CA ASP A 842 5.13 -44.61 -14.34
C ASP A 842 3.88 -45.05 -13.56
N VAL A 843 3.08 -45.94 -14.15
CA VAL A 843 1.91 -46.53 -13.52
C VAL A 843 2.23 -47.98 -13.13
N LYS A 844 2.36 -48.22 -11.83
CA LYS A 844 2.72 -49.54 -11.28
C LYS A 844 1.50 -50.29 -10.76
N MET A 845 1.47 -51.60 -10.97
CA MET A 845 0.45 -52.50 -10.47
C MET A 845 0.81 -52.95 -9.05
N GLY A 846 0.02 -52.58 -8.05
CA GLY A 846 0.23 -53.06 -6.68
C GLY A 846 -0.39 -52.20 -5.58
N PHE A 847 -0.05 -52.51 -4.33
CA PHE A 847 -0.26 -51.61 -3.21
C PHE A 847 1.03 -50.82 -3.01
N ASP A 848 0.93 -49.49 -3.02
CA ASP A 848 2.04 -48.64 -2.62
C ASP A 848 2.11 -48.64 -1.10
N THR A 849 3.00 -49.48 -0.55
CA THR A 849 3.24 -49.50 0.89
C THR A 849 4.08 -48.31 1.34
N SER A 850 4.76 -47.63 0.41
CA SER A 850 5.68 -46.52 0.68
C SER A 850 4.97 -45.16 0.82
N LEU A 851 3.64 -45.12 0.63
CA LEU A 851 2.85 -43.90 0.78
C LEU A 851 3.19 -43.17 2.08
N ILE A 852 3.47 -41.87 1.94
CA ILE A 852 3.80 -41.02 3.06
C ILE A 852 2.51 -40.80 3.86
N ALA A 853 2.51 -41.33 5.08
CA ALA A 853 1.48 -41.05 6.06
C ALA A 853 2.06 -40.17 7.17
N CYS A 854 1.30 -39.17 7.59
CA CYS A 854 1.69 -38.32 8.72
C CYS A 854 0.47 -38.02 9.60
N ILE A 855 0.75 -37.78 10.88
CA ILE A 855 -0.26 -37.27 11.80
C ILE A 855 -0.42 -35.78 11.53
N VAL A 856 -1.57 -35.39 11.01
CA VAL A 856 -1.89 -33.98 10.72
C VAL A 856 -2.48 -33.32 11.96
N VAL A 857 -2.32 -32.01 12.08
CA VAL A 857 -2.75 -31.20 13.24
C VAL A 857 -4.26 -31.33 13.44
N VAL A 858 -4.65 -32.10 14.46
CA VAL A 858 -6.07 -32.40 14.77
C VAL A 858 -6.55 -31.67 16.02
N SER A 859 -5.64 -31.11 16.81
CA SER A 859 -5.95 -30.21 17.91
C SER A 859 -4.89 -29.11 18.04
N PRO A 860 -5.21 -27.96 18.66
CA PRO A 860 -4.27 -26.84 18.84
C PRO A 860 -2.96 -27.21 19.53
N ASN A 861 -2.92 -28.34 20.24
CA ASN A 861 -1.81 -28.74 21.10
C ASN A 861 -1.03 -29.97 20.59
N THR A 862 -1.28 -30.42 19.36
CA THR A 862 -0.46 -31.48 18.73
C THR A 862 0.93 -30.94 18.43
N GLN A 863 1.97 -31.58 18.97
CA GLN A 863 3.35 -31.12 18.84
C GLN A 863 4.29 -32.26 18.47
N LEU A 864 5.43 -31.93 17.86
CA LEU A 864 6.59 -32.82 17.79
C LEU A 864 7.08 -33.14 19.20
N LEU A 865 7.30 -34.43 19.49
CA LEU A 865 7.90 -34.83 20.76
C LEU A 865 9.39 -34.45 20.81
N ASP A 866 10.09 -34.57 19.68
CA ASP A 866 11.48 -34.14 19.49
C ASP A 866 11.54 -33.14 18.33
N PRO A 867 11.68 -31.82 18.60
CA PRO A 867 11.76 -30.80 17.56
C PRO A 867 12.97 -30.96 16.61
N SER A 868 13.99 -31.73 17.00
CA SER A 868 15.17 -31.97 16.16
C SER A 868 14.96 -33.06 15.10
N ASP A 869 13.82 -33.75 15.11
CA ASP A 869 13.43 -34.77 14.14
C ASP A 869 12.06 -34.43 13.52
N PRO A 870 11.99 -33.50 12.53
CA PRO A 870 10.73 -32.99 12.00
C PRO A 870 10.05 -33.93 10.98
N GLY A 871 10.52 -35.17 10.85
CA GLY A 871 10.04 -36.11 9.84
C GLY A 871 8.53 -36.42 9.90
N PRO A 872 7.93 -36.85 8.77
CA PRO A 872 6.50 -37.15 8.68
C PRO A 872 6.06 -38.31 9.60
N THR A 873 6.98 -39.22 9.92
CA THR A 873 6.78 -40.36 10.84
C THR A 873 7.27 -40.11 12.26
N ALA A 874 7.83 -38.93 12.55
CA ALA A 874 8.40 -38.65 13.87
C ALA A 874 7.31 -38.60 14.96
N ALA A 875 7.69 -38.94 16.20
CA ALA A 875 6.75 -39.05 17.30
C ALA A 875 6.03 -37.72 17.57
N ARG A 876 4.69 -37.76 17.62
CA ARG A 876 3.86 -36.60 17.99
C ARG A 876 3.25 -36.80 19.37
N ILE A 877 3.02 -35.72 20.10
CA ILE A 877 2.34 -35.72 21.40
C ILE A 877 1.02 -34.97 21.33
N VAL A 878 -0.03 -35.54 21.93
CA VAL A 878 -1.40 -35.00 21.99
C VAL A 878 -1.96 -35.00 23.41
N ASP A 879 -3.07 -34.30 23.61
CA ASP A 879 -3.79 -34.29 24.89
C ASP A 879 -4.53 -35.60 25.14
N TYR A 880 -4.71 -35.95 26.43
CA TYR A 880 -5.51 -37.09 26.85
C TYR A 880 -6.94 -37.02 26.32
N GLY A 881 -7.38 -38.07 25.61
CA GLY A 881 -8.71 -38.13 25.03
C GLY A 881 -8.86 -37.42 23.68
N ALA A 882 -7.76 -37.01 23.04
CA ALA A 882 -7.81 -36.45 21.69
C ALA A 882 -8.21 -37.49 20.65
N SER A 883 -8.96 -37.06 19.64
CA SER A 883 -9.08 -37.77 18.36
C SER A 883 -7.92 -37.35 17.47
N VAL A 884 -7.48 -38.26 16.60
CA VAL A 884 -6.31 -38.07 15.74
C VAL A 884 -6.70 -38.35 14.31
N GLN A 885 -6.14 -37.58 13.39
CA GLN A 885 -6.25 -37.78 11.96
C GLN A 885 -4.88 -38.06 11.38
N VAL A 886 -4.85 -39.09 10.55
CA VAL A 886 -3.69 -39.46 9.76
C VAL A 886 -4.01 -39.09 8.32
N GLN A 887 -3.21 -38.21 7.74
CA GLN A 887 -3.28 -37.96 6.31
C GLN A 887 -2.40 -38.99 5.61
N VAL A 888 -2.97 -39.66 4.63
CA VAL A 888 -2.22 -40.48 3.68
C VAL A 888 -2.13 -39.66 2.40
N GLN A 889 -0.92 -39.26 2.02
CA GLN A 889 -0.68 -38.47 0.83
C GLN A 889 -0.78 -39.36 -0.41
N ALA A 890 -1.38 -38.83 -1.49
CA ALA A 890 -1.55 -39.54 -2.78
C ALA A 890 -2.15 -40.96 -2.63
N SER A 891 -3.33 -41.05 -2.02
CA SER A 891 -4.00 -42.33 -1.78
C SER A 891 -4.34 -43.08 -3.08
N GLN A 892 -4.35 -44.41 -3.06
CA GLN A 892 -4.66 -45.18 -4.27
C GLN A 892 -6.17 -45.28 -4.50
N GLN A 893 -6.61 -45.01 -5.73
CA GLN A 893 -8.02 -45.06 -6.11
C GLN A 893 -8.65 -46.44 -5.84
N GLY A 894 -9.79 -46.44 -5.14
CA GLY A 894 -10.54 -47.68 -4.87
C GLY A 894 -9.88 -48.61 -3.84
N VAL A 895 -8.80 -48.18 -3.17
CA VAL A 895 -8.22 -48.89 -2.02
C VAL A 895 -8.84 -48.35 -0.74
N ALA A 896 -9.36 -49.22 0.11
CA ALA A 896 -9.96 -48.87 1.39
C ALA A 896 -8.91 -48.85 2.50
N TYR A 897 -8.71 -47.70 3.13
CA TYR A 897 -7.72 -47.50 4.19
C TYR A 897 -8.38 -47.48 5.58
N THR A 898 -7.75 -48.16 6.54
CA THR A 898 -8.16 -48.20 7.95
C THR A 898 -6.98 -47.97 8.90
N LEU A 899 -7.27 -47.47 10.11
CA LEU A 899 -6.27 -47.28 11.17
C LEU A 899 -6.33 -48.42 12.19
N GLN A 900 -5.16 -48.91 12.58
CA GLN A 900 -4.99 -49.89 13.65
C GLN A 900 -3.85 -49.49 14.59
N ASP A 901 -3.87 -49.97 15.83
CA ASP A 901 -2.69 -49.90 16.70
C ASP A 901 -1.69 -51.03 16.40
N ALA A 902 -0.52 -50.98 17.02
CA ALA A 902 0.52 -51.99 16.88
C ALA A 902 0.10 -53.42 17.31
N SER A 903 -0.99 -53.57 18.09
CA SER A 903 -1.56 -54.85 18.49
C SER A 903 -2.62 -55.38 17.50
N GLY A 904 -2.92 -54.62 16.44
CA GLY A 904 -3.92 -54.98 15.42
C GLY A 904 -5.34 -54.56 15.78
N LYS A 905 -5.54 -53.73 16.83
CA LYS A 905 -6.86 -53.26 17.23
C LYS A 905 -7.30 -52.08 16.34
N PRO A 906 -8.52 -52.09 15.78
CA PRO A 906 -8.99 -50.99 14.95
C PRO A 906 -9.16 -49.70 15.76
N LEU A 907 -8.62 -48.61 15.24
CA LEU A 907 -8.70 -47.27 15.81
C LEU A 907 -9.79 -46.41 15.16
N MET A 908 -10.37 -46.86 14.04
CA MET A 908 -11.48 -46.22 13.34
C MET A 908 -12.62 -47.21 13.01
N ILE A 909 -13.82 -46.68 12.73
CA ILE A 909 -14.98 -47.43 12.23
C ILE A 909 -15.15 -47.12 10.75
N GLY A 910 -15.33 -48.16 9.93
CA GLY A 910 -15.37 -48.04 8.48
C GLY A 910 -13.98 -47.86 7.88
N SER A 911 -13.94 -47.57 6.58
CA SER A 911 -12.74 -47.32 5.81
C SER A 911 -12.93 -46.08 4.95
N VAL A 912 -11.85 -45.36 4.66
CA VAL A 912 -11.87 -44.30 3.65
C VAL A 912 -11.32 -44.87 2.36
N THR A 913 -12.09 -44.78 1.28
CA THR A 913 -11.63 -45.19 -0.04
C THR A 913 -10.73 -44.10 -0.60
N GLY A 914 -9.52 -44.48 -1.03
CA GLY A 914 -8.62 -43.57 -1.71
C GLY A 914 -9.17 -43.11 -3.05
N ASP A 915 -8.80 -41.89 -3.43
CA ASP A 915 -9.34 -41.15 -4.58
C ASP A 915 -8.25 -40.38 -5.34
N LEU A 916 -6.97 -40.79 -5.21
CA LEU A 916 -5.78 -40.12 -5.77
C LEU A 916 -5.39 -38.81 -5.09
N SER A 917 -6.26 -38.27 -4.22
CA SER A 917 -5.95 -37.14 -3.38
C SER A 917 -5.37 -37.57 -2.03
N SER A 918 -5.00 -36.59 -1.21
CA SER A 918 -4.64 -36.84 0.18
C SER A 918 -5.89 -37.14 0.99
N ILE A 919 -6.04 -38.37 1.48
CA ILE A 919 -7.18 -38.76 2.31
C ILE A 919 -6.86 -38.63 3.79
N LEU A 920 -7.92 -38.46 4.59
CA LEU A 920 -7.83 -38.22 6.02
C LEU A 920 -8.52 -39.34 6.79
N LEU A 921 -7.74 -40.11 7.55
CA LEU A 921 -8.23 -41.21 8.38
C LEU A 921 -8.39 -40.73 9.81
N THR A 922 -9.60 -40.75 10.35
CA THR A 922 -9.89 -40.23 11.70
C THR A 922 -10.12 -41.37 12.69
N THR A 923 -9.47 -41.33 13.85
CA THR A 923 -9.74 -42.27 14.94
C THR A 923 -11.15 -42.06 15.49
N THR A 924 -11.94 -43.12 15.63
CA THR A 924 -13.33 -43.04 16.11
C THR A 924 -13.47 -43.10 17.63
N LYS A 925 -12.40 -43.46 18.34
CA LYS A 925 -12.36 -43.47 19.80
C LYS A 925 -11.23 -42.55 20.28
N PRO A 926 -11.44 -41.82 21.39
CA PRO A 926 -10.40 -41.02 22.03
C PRO A 926 -9.16 -41.84 22.34
N VAL A 927 -7.97 -41.28 22.09
CA VAL A 927 -6.71 -41.92 22.44
C VAL A 927 -6.38 -41.57 23.90
N LEU A 928 -6.24 -42.59 24.74
CA LEU A 928 -6.08 -42.42 26.20
C LEU A 928 -4.67 -42.74 26.69
N GLU A 929 -3.89 -43.50 25.92
CA GLU A 929 -2.53 -43.92 26.27
C GLU A 929 -1.61 -43.89 25.05
N ASP A 930 -0.30 -43.87 25.31
CA ASP A 930 0.74 -43.88 24.27
C ASP A 930 0.60 -45.12 23.37
N LEU A 931 0.60 -44.94 22.05
CA LEU A 931 0.47 -46.04 21.08
C LEU A 931 1.21 -45.75 19.76
N SER A 932 1.34 -46.76 18.91
CA SER A 932 1.83 -46.60 17.53
C SER A 932 0.72 -46.92 16.54
N ILE A 933 0.42 -45.97 15.65
CA ILE A 933 -0.62 -46.10 14.62
C ILE A 933 0.00 -46.76 13.38
N ARG A 934 -0.73 -47.73 12.82
CA ARG A 934 -0.45 -48.37 11.53
C ARG A 934 -1.63 -48.17 10.60
N ILE A 935 -1.35 -48.05 9.31
CA ILE A 935 -2.38 -47.89 8.27
C ILE A 935 -2.49 -49.21 7.50
N LEU A 936 -3.70 -49.75 7.43
CA LEU A 936 -4.02 -50.97 6.71
C LEU A 936 -4.80 -50.62 5.43
N ALA A 937 -4.24 -50.96 4.28
CA ALA A 937 -4.85 -50.83 2.96
C ALA A 937 -5.52 -52.16 2.57
N THR A 938 -6.78 -52.10 2.14
CA THR A 938 -7.58 -53.27 1.74
C THR A 938 -8.23 -53.02 0.39
N LYS A 939 -8.18 -53.99 -0.53
CA LYS A 939 -8.97 -53.96 -1.76
C LYS A 939 -9.75 -55.24 -1.97
N THR A 940 -11.01 -55.11 -2.37
CA THR A 940 -11.93 -56.22 -2.63
C THR A 940 -12.13 -56.35 -4.13
N PHE A 941 -11.92 -57.54 -4.69
CA PHE A 941 -12.05 -57.81 -6.13
C PHE A 941 -13.43 -58.40 -6.42
N GLU A 942 -14.24 -57.73 -7.27
CA GLU A 942 -15.64 -58.13 -7.50
C GLU A 942 -15.81 -59.36 -8.42
N GLN A 943 -14.79 -59.81 -9.18
CA GLN A 943 -14.98 -60.82 -10.24
C GLN A 943 -14.40 -62.23 -10.01
N MET A 944 -13.83 -62.54 -8.84
CA MET A 944 -13.34 -63.91 -8.58
C MET A 944 -13.53 -64.29 -7.11
N GLY A 945 -14.66 -64.90 -6.75
CA GLY A 945 -14.79 -65.90 -5.66
C GLY A 945 -14.04 -65.74 -4.32
N ASN A 946 -13.63 -64.52 -3.93
CA ASN A 946 -12.80 -64.06 -2.79
C ASN A 946 -11.34 -64.55 -2.73
N PRO A 947 -10.33 -63.68 -2.39
CA PRO A 947 -10.30 -62.87 -1.17
C PRO A 947 -9.89 -61.39 -1.35
N SER A 948 -10.33 -60.51 -0.44
CA SER A 948 -9.73 -59.16 -0.31
C SER A 948 -8.23 -59.27 -0.05
N THR A 949 -7.42 -58.48 -0.77
CA THR A 949 -5.98 -58.39 -0.47
C THR A 949 -5.75 -57.24 0.51
N VAL A 950 -4.95 -57.51 1.54
CA VAL A 950 -4.74 -56.65 2.70
C VAL A 950 -3.24 -56.45 2.91
N VAL A 951 -2.78 -55.20 2.95
CA VAL A 951 -1.36 -54.85 3.13
C VAL A 951 -1.24 -53.66 4.08
N PHE A 952 -0.20 -53.65 4.93
CA PHE A 952 0.12 -52.48 5.75
C PHE A 952 1.01 -51.51 4.97
N LEU A 953 0.80 -50.21 5.14
CA LEU A 953 1.81 -49.23 4.77
C LEU A 953 3.07 -49.42 5.64
N ASP A 954 4.23 -49.08 5.10
CA ASP A 954 5.53 -49.15 5.77
C ASP A 954 5.63 -48.13 6.92
N SER A 955 4.81 -47.07 6.86
CA SER A 955 4.72 -46.03 7.88
C SER A 955 4.16 -46.55 9.21
N VAL A 956 4.96 -46.40 10.27
CA VAL A 956 4.53 -46.56 11.67
C VAL A 956 4.59 -45.20 12.35
N LEU A 957 3.48 -44.73 12.90
CA LEU A 957 3.35 -43.36 13.45
C LEU A 957 3.25 -43.40 14.98
N PRO A 958 4.32 -43.07 15.73
CA PRO A 958 4.29 -43.05 17.18
C PRO A 958 3.49 -41.84 17.69
N LEU A 959 2.55 -42.10 18.61
CA LEU A 959 1.69 -41.09 19.21
C LEU A 959 1.77 -41.18 20.74
N MET A 960 2.22 -40.10 21.37
CA MET A 960 2.30 -39.95 22.82
C MET A 960 1.11 -39.16 23.35
N VAL A 961 0.65 -39.46 24.57
CA VAL A 961 -0.55 -38.86 25.16
C VAL A 961 -0.22 -38.25 26.51
N ARG A 962 -0.42 -36.93 26.67
CA ARG A 962 -0.23 -36.21 27.95
C ARG A 962 -1.07 -36.83 29.07
N ALA A 963 -0.73 -36.53 30.33
CA ALA A 963 -1.53 -36.97 31.47
C ALA A 963 -2.98 -36.42 31.39
N ASN A 964 -3.93 -37.11 32.01
CA ASN A 964 -5.33 -36.72 32.09
C ASN A 964 -5.48 -35.45 32.95
N PRO A 965 -5.86 -34.31 32.38
CA PRO A 965 -6.02 -33.08 33.15
C PRO A 965 -7.34 -33.03 33.92
N ALA A 966 -8.30 -33.92 33.65
CA ALA A 966 -9.66 -33.87 34.19
C ALA A 966 -9.84 -34.60 35.55
N LEU A 967 -8.76 -34.86 36.29
CA LEU A 967 -8.88 -35.48 37.62
C LEU A 967 -9.62 -34.55 38.59
N LYS A 968 -10.47 -35.15 39.43
CA LYS A 968 -11.22 -34.41 40.45
C LYS A 968 -10.29 -34.04 41.61
N VAL A 969 -10.33 -32.76 42.00
CA VAL A 969 -9.58 -32.21 43.13
C VAL A 969 -10.57 -31.89 44.26
N SER A 970 -10.36 -32.46 45.44
CA SER A 970 -11.16 -32.22 46.65
C SER A 970 -10.31 -31.53 47.72
N VAL A 971 -10.83 -30.46 48.33
CA VAL A 971 -10.13 -29.66 49.35
C VAL A 971 -11.05 -29.39 50.54
N PRO A 972 -10.63 -29.68 51.79
CA PRO A 972 -11.41 -29.40 52.99
C PRO A 972 -11.31 -27.93 53.41
N LEU A 973 -12.25 -27.49 54.25
CA LEU A 973 -12.15 -26.22 54.97
C LEU A 973 -11.05 -26.30 56.03
N VAL A 974 -10.25 -25.25 56.18
CA VAL A 974 -9.02 -25.28 56.97
C VAL A 974 -9.13 -24.31 58.15
N ASN A 975 -8.64 -24.69 59.34
CA ASN A 975 -8.53 -23.75 60.46
C ASN A 975 -7.34 -22.80 60.22
N TYR A 976 -7.41 -21.60 60.79
CA TYR A 976 -6.31 -20.64 60.71
C TYR A 976 -4.98 -21.27 61.19
N ASN A 977 -3.92 -21.12 60.39
CA ASN A 977 -2.58 -21.62 60.66
C ASN A 977 -2.48 -23.16 60.73
N GLN A 978 -3.15 -23.86 59.80
CA GLN A 978 -3.08 -25.32 59.61
C GLN A 978 -2.89 -25.67 58.13
N SER A 979 -2.27 -26.83 57.83
CA SER A 979 -2.12 -27.36 56.48
C SER A 979 -3.44 -27.94 55.91
N ALA A 980 -3.65 -27.83 54.59
CA ALA A 980 -4.74 -28.47 53.87
C ALA A 980 -4.28 -29.76 53.18
N SER A 981 -5.07 -30.84 53.27
CA SER A 981 -4.85 -32.08 52.50
C SER A 981 -5.77 -32.11 51.28
N ILE A 982 -5.19 -32.21 50.10
CA ILE A 982 -5.89 -32.20 48.80
C ILE A 982 -5.91 -33.60 48.23
N GLN A 983 -7.10 -34.13 47.98
CA GLN A 983 -7.27 -35.47 47.44
C GLN A 983 -7.52 -35.42 45.92
N LEU A 984 -6.71 -36.18 45.18
CA LEU A 984 -6.86 -36.47 43.76
C LEU A 984 -7.39 -37.89 43.59
N ALA A 985 -8.54 -38.08 42.97
CA ALA A 985 -9.04 -39.41 42.63
C ALA A 985 -8.57 -39.85 41.23
N ASP A 986 -8.49 -41.17 41.00
CA ASP A 986 -8.23 -41.78 39.68
C ASP A 986 -6.96 -41.31 38.97
N THR A 987 -5.90 -41.05 39.73
CA THR A 987 -4.58 -40.69 39.19
C THR A 987 -4.03 -41.78 38.26
N GLN A 988 -3.16 -41.41 37.31
CA GLN A 988 -2.53 -42.34 36.39
C GLN A 988 -1.21 -42.88 36.95
N ALA A 989 -0.96 -44.17 36.71
CA ALA A 989 0.31 -44.79 37.06
C ALA A 989 1.47 -44.11 36.29
N LEU A 990 2.63 -43.97 36.95
CA LEU A 990 3.84 -43.37 36.37
C LEU A 990 3.70 -41.89 36.00
N VAL A 991 2.67 -41.21 36.52
CA VAL A 991 2.51 -39.74 36.46
C VAL A 991 2.86 -39.13 37.81
N THR A 992 3.63 -38.05 37.80
CA THR A 992 4.05 -37.31 39.00
C THR A 992 3.22 -36.04 39.16
N TYR A 993 2.63 -35.85 40.34
CA TYR A 993 1.77 -34.70 40.66
C TYR A 993 2.47 -33.77 41.66
N GLN A 994 2.50 -32.47 41.38
CA GLN A 994 3.02 -31.41 42.26
C GLN A 994 1.95 -30.34 42.49
N LEU A 995 1.83 -29.90 43.73
CA LEU A 995 0.89 -28.86 44.15
C LEU A 995 1.56 -27.48 44.16
N PHE A 996 0.80 -26.48 43.73
CA PHE A 996 1.19 -25.07 43.72
C PHE A 996 0.09 -24.22 44.38
N SER A 997 0.49 -23.15 45.08
CA SER A 997 -0.43 -22.27 45.81
C SER A 997 -0.12 -20.78 45.68
N ARG A 998 -1.17 -19.94 45.87
CA ARG A 998 -1.11 -18.48 46.02
C ARG A 998 -2.27 -17.98 46.86
N ALA A 999 -2.06 -16.96 47.71
CA ALA A 999 -3.15 -16.28 48.42
C ALA A 999 -4.11 -15.57 47.45
N ILE A 1000 -5.41 -15.61 47.76
CA ILE A 1000 -6.45 -14.94 46.97
C ILE A 1000 -6.52 -13.47 47.39
N LEU A 1001 -6.51 -12.57 46.40
CA LEU A 1001 -6.61 -11.12 46.63
C LEU A 1001 -8.08 -10.70 46.76
N ASP A 1002 -8.40 -9.68 47.57
CA ASP A 1002 -9.79 -9.27 47.83
C ASP A 1002 -10.56 -8.87 46.56
N LYS A 1003 -9.89 -8.24 45.60
CA LYS A 1003 -10.47 -7.87 44.29
C LYS A 1003 -10.89 -9.08 43.42
N GLU A 1004 -10.41 -10.27 43.76
CA GLU A 1004 -10.74 -11.52 43.05
C GLU A 1004 -12.06 -12.12 43.56
N TYR A 1005 -12.60 -11.63 44.69
CA TYR A 1005 -13.91 -12.02 45.19
C TYR A 1005 -15.04 -11.24 44.49
N ARG A 1006 -16.16 -11.92 44.26
CA ARG A 1006 -17.38 -11.34 43.69
C ARG A 1006 -18.60 -11.76 44.52
N HIS A 1007 -19.43 -10.80 44.92
CA HIS A 1007 -20.63 -11.00 45.74
C HIS A 1007 -21.93 -10.75 44.93
N VAL A 1008 -22.55 -11.83 44.47
CA VAL A 1008 -23.93 -11.92 43.88
C VAL A 1008 -24.19 -11.18 42.55
N GLY A 1009 -24.66 -11.91 41.52
CA GLY A 1009 -25.68 -11.38 40.59
C GLY A 1009 -25.29 -10.96 39.16
N ASN A 1010 -24.53 -11.74 38.40
CA ASN A 1010 -24.72 -11.80 36.93
C ASN A 1010 -24.12 -13.09 36.34
N ALA A 1011 -24.89 -13.78 35.48
CA ALA A 1011 -24.60 -15.15 35.04
C ALA A 1011 -23.60 -15.25 33.87
N ASP A 1012 -23.15 -14.14 33.29
CA ASP A 1012 -22.56 -14.15 31.94
C ASP A 1012 -21.03 -14.11 31.86
N TRP A 1013 -20.30 -14.30 32.97
CA TRP A 1013 -18.84 -14.12 32.98
C TRP A 1013 -18.12 -15.39 33.46
N GLY A 1014 -18.03 -16.41 32.59
CA GLY A 1014 -17.16 -17.60 32.73
C GLY A 1014 -17.54 -18.63 33.81
N GLN A 1015 -17.01 -19.86 33.72
CA GLN A 1015 -17.18 -20.89 34.75
C GLN A 1015 -16.54 -20.42 36.07
N ALA A 1016 -17.37 -20.09 37.07
CA ALA A 1016 -16.94 -19.77 38.43
C ALA A 1016 -16.36 -21.02 39.12
N LEU A 1017 -15.31 -20.85 39.94
CA LEU A 1017 -14.85 -21.91 40.83
C LEU A 1017 -15.78 -21.98 42.04
N PRO A 1018 -16.54 -23.08 42.26
CA PRO A 1018 -17.40 -23.20 43.41
C PRO A 1018 -16.55 -23.25 44.68
N VAL A 1019 -16.73 -22.26 45.54
CA VAL A 1019 -16.08 -22.21 46.84
C VAL A 1019 -16.79 -23.21 47.76
N THR A 1020 -16.14 -24.35 48.04
CA THR A 1020 -16.71 -25.39 48.90
C THR A 1020 -16.89 -24.85 50.32
N GLY A 1021 -18.15 -24.74 50.76
CA GLY A 1021 -18.50 -24.28 52.12
C GLY A 1021 -18.87 -22.79 52.23
N CYS A 1022 -18.99 -22.05 51.12
CA CYS A 1022 -19.42 -20.64 51.14
C CYS A 1022 -20.53 -20.37 50.10
N SER A 1023 -21.62 -19.73 50.52
CA SER A 1023 -22.75 -19.37 49.64
C SER A 1023 -22.59 -18.01 48.94
N TYR A 1024 -21.61 -17.19 49.32
CA TYR A 1024 -21.55 -15.76 48.96
C TYR A 1024 -20.29 -15.33 48.19
N ALA A 1025 -19.24 -16.15 48.15
CA ALA A 1025 -17.97 -15.85 47.50
C ALA A 1025 -17.82 -16.65 46.20
N ARG A 1026 -17.61 -15.97 45.06
CA ARG A 1026 -17.17 -16.61 43.81
C ARG A 1026 -15.85 -15.99 43.37
N ILE A 1027 -14.94 -16.83 42.88
CA ILE A 1027 -13.70 -16.40 42.25
C ILE A 1027 -13.80 -16.74 40.75
N PRO A 1028 -13.70 -15.75 39.85
CA PRO A 1028 -13.69 -16.01 38.42
C PRO A 1028 -12.43 -16.80 38.05
N ARG A 1029 -12.51 -17.64 37.01
CA ARG A 1029 -11.35 -18.37 36.51
C ARG A 1029 -10.24 -17.36 36.15
N PRO A 1030 -9.05 -17.43 36.76
CA PRO A 1030 -7.97 -16.48 36.45
C PRO A 1030 -7.57 -16.60 34.97
N SER A 1031 -7.31 -15.46 34.33
CA SER A 1031 -6.89 -15.38 32.92
C SER A 1031 -5.51 -16.01 32.67
N SER A 1032 -4.66 -16.08 33.70
CA SER A 1032 -3.42 -16.85 33.72
C SER A 1032 -3.34 -17.65 35.01
N LEU A 1033 -3.26 -18.98 34.88
CA LEU A 1033 -3.16 -19.89 36.02
C LEU A 1033 -1.75 -19.97 36.61
N THR A 1034 -0.73 -19.35 35.99
CA THR A 1034 0.68 -19.53 36.37
C THR A 1034 1.31 -18.31 37.05
N ALA A 1035 0.67 -17.15 37.05
CA ALA A 1035 1.24 -15.93 37.64
C ALA A 1035 1.22 -15.97 39.19
N GLY A 1036 2.39 -15.90 39.81
CA GLY A 1036 2.54 -15.79 41.27
C GLY A 1036 2.30 -17.10 42.06
N LEU A 1037 2.20 -18.25 41.39
CA LEU A 1037 2.12 -19.55 42.06
C LEU A 1037 3.48 -20.01 42.59
N THR A 1038 3.48 -20.57 43.80
CA THR A 1038 4.66 -21.17 44.42
C THR A 1038 4.44 -22.65 44.69
N ALA A 1039 5.45 -23.48 44.43
CA ALA A 1039 5.35 -24.91 44.72
C ALA A 1039 5.19 -25.10 46.24
N THR A 1040 4.18 -25.86 46.65
CA THR A 1040 3.92 -26.16 48.07
C THR A 1040 3.78 -27.66 48.24
N GLY A 1041 4.33 -28.20 49.33
CA GLY A 1041 4.36 -29.65 49.56
C GLY A 1041 5.30 -30.43 48.64
N LEU A 1042 5.36 -31.75 48.83
CA LEU A 1042 6.20 -32.66 48.06
C LEU A 1042 5.48 -33.19 46.81
N SER A 1043 6.17 -33.26 45.67
CA SER A 1043 5.70 -33.99 44.48
C SER A 1043 5.59 -35.48 44.76
N GLN A 1044 4.55 -36.15 44.26
CA GLN A 1044 4.36 -37.59 44.42
C GLN A 1044 4.05 -38.28 43.08
N THR A 1045 4.75 -39.38 42.78
CA THR A 1045 4.46 -40.25 41.63
C THR A 1045 3.40 -41.26 42.02
N SER A 1046 2.30 -41.32 41.25
CA SER A 1046 1.22 -42.26 41.51
C SER A 1046 1.46 -43.62 40.84
N ASN A 1047 0.92 -44.68 41.46
CA ASN A 1047 0.80 -46.02 40.91
C ASN A 1047 -0.60 -46.33 40.34
N GLY A 1048 -1.48 -45.32 40.29
CA GLY A 1048 -2.89 -45.46 39.90
C GLY A 1048 -3.81 -45.55 41.13
N GLY A 1049 -4.81 -44.67 41.23
CA GLY A 1049 -5.74 -44.61 42.38
C GLY A 1049 -5.87 -43.21 43.00
N SER A 1050 -6.23 -43.12 44.29
CA SER A 1050 -6.33 -41.83 44.99
C SER A 1050 -4.97 -41.38 45.56
N LEU A 1051 -4.67 -40.08 45.49
CA LEU A 1051 -3.43 -39.47 45.95
C LEU A 1051 -3.71 -38.20 46.78
N ASP A 1052 -3.12 -38.10 47.97
CA ASP A 1052 -3.26 -36.93 48.84
C ASP A 1052 -1.99 -36.05 48.79
N LEU A 1053 -2.17 -34.75 48.51
CA LEU A 1053 -1.13 -33.72 48.46
C LEU A 1053 -1.37 -32.67 49.55
N ASN A 1054 -0.36 -32.36 50.38
CA ASN A 1054 -0.50 -31.42 51.49
C ASN A 1054 0.07 -30.02 51.19
N THR A 1055 -0.59 -28.95 51.65
CA THR A 1055 -0.06 -27.57 51.62
C THR A 1055 0.85 -27.28 52.83
N ALA A 1056 1.58 -26.16 52.79
CA ALA A 1056 2.05 -25.50 54.02
C ALA A 1056 0.87 -24.94 54.85
N ASP A 1057 1.12 -24.50 56.08
CA ASP A 1057 0.09 -23.92 56.96
C ASP A 1057 -0.52 -22.65 56.35
N LEU A 1058 -1.85 -22.59 56.30
CA LEU A 1058 -2.59 -21.52 55.63
C LEU A 1058 -3.14 -20.51 56.65
N VAL A 1059 -2.84 -19.22 56.43
CA VAL A 1059 -3.36 -18.09 57.23
C VAL A 1059 -4.41 -17.26 56.48
N SER A 1060 -4.57 -17.48 55.18
CA SER A 1060 -5.51 -16.79 54.30
C SER A 1060 -6.09 -17.77 53.28
N ASP A 1061 -7.22 -17.39 52.70
CA ASP A 1061 -7.84 -18.20 51.64
C ASP A 1061 -6.87 -18.30 50.46
N THR A 1062 -6.71 -19.51 49.93
CA THR A 1062 -5.61 -19.86 49.03
C THR A 1062 -6.11 -20.60 47.79
N LEU A 1063 -5.67 -20.16 46.62
CA LEU A 1063 -5.86 -20.86 45.35
C LEU A 1063 -4.81 -21.97 45.22
N LEU A 1064 -5.26 -23.15 44.82
CA LEU A 1064 -4.47 -24.37 44.71
C LEU A 1064 -4.58 -24.95 43.30
N VAL A 1065 -3.43 -25.32 42.74
CA VAL A 1065 -3.31 -25.88 41.39
C VAL A 1065 -2.40 -27.08 41.41
N VAL A 1066 -2.76 -28.13 40.67
CA VAL A 1066 -1.95 -29.35 40.56
C VAL A 1066 -1.41 -29.49 39.15
N GLN A 1067 -0.12 -29.79 39.06
CA GLN A 1067 0.58 -30.08 37.81
C GLN A 1067 0.95 -31.56 37.74
N ALA A 1068 0.64 -32.21 36.62
CA ALA A 1068 0.89 -33.62 36.35
C ALA A 1068 1.98 -33.78 35.28
N THR A 1069 3.01 -34.58 35.55
CA THR A 1069 4.13 -34.85 34.65
C THR A 1069 4.17 -36.34 34.29
N LYS A 1070 4.07 -36.67 32.99
CA LYS A 1070 4.14 -38.04 32.44
C LYS A 1070 5.44 -38.24 31.67
N SER A 1071 6.03 -39.43 31.76
CA SER A 1071 7.21 -39.82 30.99
C SER A 1071 6.84 -40.67 29.78
N HIS A 1072 7.40 -40.33 28.62
CA HIS A 1072 7.21 -41.01 27.33
C HIS A 1072 8.50 -41.67 26.88
N LYS A 1073 8.40 -42.84 26.26
CA LYS A 1073 9.55 -43.52 25.62
C LYS A 1073 9.33 -43.62 24.13
N THR A 1074 10.30 -43.13 23.36
CA THR A 1074 10.31 -43.29 21.89
C THR A 1074 10.75 -44.70 21.48
N GLN A 1075 10.46 -45.08 20.24
CA GLN A 1075 10.90 -46.36 19.66
C GLN A 1075 12.44 -46.48 19.62
N ALA A 1076 13.18 -45.37 19.61
CA ALA A 1076 14.64 -45.32 19.68
C ALA A 1076 15.20 -45.38 21.14
N GLY A 1077 14.35 -45.56 22.14
CA GLY A 1077 14.75 -45.66 23.55
C GLY A 1077 15.01 -44.34 24.27
N LYS A 1078 14.90 -43.19 23.59
CA LYS A 1078 14.96 -41.86 24.24
C LYS A 1078 13.72 -41.61 25.09
N THR A 1079 13.91 -41.06 26.28
CA THR A 1079 12.84 -40.73 27.23
C THR A 1079 12.58 -39.22 27.22
N PHE A 1080 11.32 -38.83 27.07
CA PHE A 1080 10.85 -37.45 27.13
C PHE A 1080 9.83 -37.31 28.26
N THR A 1081 9.57 -36.09 28.71
CA THR A 1081 8.52 -35.80 29.70
C THR A 1081 7.55 -34.79 29.14
N SER A 1082 6.27 -34.97 29.43
CA SER A 1082 5.24 -33.96 29.20
C SER A 1082 4.60 -33.56 30.51
N THR A 1083 4.25 -32.29 30.61
CA THR A 1083 3.66 -31.73 31.81
C THR A 1083 2.38 -31.00 31.45
N VAL A 1084 1.32 -31.26 32.21
CA VAL A 1084 0.00 -30.64 32.03
C VAL A 1084 -0.55 -30.22 33.38
N GLN A 1085 -1.26 -29.10 33.42
CA GLN A 1085 -1.96 -28.68 34.63
C GLN A 1085 -3.34 -29.35 34.69
N LEU A 1086 -3.78 -29.77 35.87
CA LEU A 1086 -5.15 -30.23 36.04
C LEU A 1086 -6.14 -29.09 35.78
N ASN A 1087 -7.26 -29.44 35.14
CA ASN A 1087 -8.31 -28.51 34.72
C ASN A 1087 -9.06 -27.89 35.89
N GLN A 1088 -9.14 -28.58 37.02
CA GLN A 1088 -9.85 -28.13 38.21
C GLN A 1088 -8.85 -27.50 39.20
N PRO A 1089 -8.71 -26.17 39.24
CA PRO A 1089 -8.08 -25.51 40.38
C PRO A 1089 -9.02 -25.63 41.58
N ALA A 1090 -8.46 -25.62 42.79
CA ALA A 1090 -9.20 -25.73 44.03
C ALA A 1090 -8.92 -24.54 44.94
N ILE A 1091 -9.85 -24.24 45.86
CA ILE A 1091 -9.73 -23.14 46.80
C ILE A 1091 -9.76 -23.72 48.20
N ALA A 1092 -8.71 -23.49 48.97
CA ALA A 1092 -8.69 -23.75 50.41
C ALA A 1092 -9.17 -22.50 51.13
N LEU A 1093 -10.38 -22.55 51.69
CA LEU A 1093 -10.86 -21.51 52.59
C LEU A 1093 -10.35 -21.73 54.00
N VAL A 1094 -9.97 -20.65 54.65
CA VAL A 1094 -9.43 -20.65 56.01
C VAL A 1094 -10.41 -19.96 56.95
N TYR A 1095 -10.76 -20.57 58.08
CA TYR A 1095 -11.57 -19.90 59.11
C TYR A 1095 -10.88 -18.63 59.64
N PRO A 1096 -11.64 -17.61 60.10
CA PRO A 1096 -11.07 -16.51 60.88
C PRO A 1096 -10.25 -17.03 62.06
N ASN A 1097 -9.24 -16.27 62.48
CA ASN A 1097 -8.49 -16.57 63.69
C ASN A 1097 -9.44 -16.63 64.90
N ASP A 1098 -9.47 -17.77 65.60
CA ASP A 1098 -10.34 -18.02 66.76
C ASP A 1098 -9.71 -17.62 68.10
N ASN A 1099 -8.51 -17.03 68.08
CA ASN A 1099 -7.87 -16.49 69.26
C ASN A 1099 -7.06 -15.20 68.95
N PRO A 1100 -7.69 -14.16 68.38
CA PRO A 1100 -7.01 -12.89 68.16
C PRO A 1100 -6.75 -12.18 69.50
N SER A 1101 -5.65 -11.43 69.60
CA SER A 1101 -5.34 -10.58 70.76
C SER A 1101 -6.18 -9.28 70.78
N LEU A 1102 -7.48 -9.40 70.52
CA LEU A 1102 -8.42 -8.31 70.33
C LEU A 1102 -8.46 -7.40 71.58
N GLY A 1103 -8.29 -6.10 71.39
CA GLY A 1103 -8.25 -5.10 72.44
C GLY A 1103 -9.41 -4.09 72.32
N LEU A 1104 -9.93 -3.62 73.46
CA LEU A 1104 -10.94 -2.56 73.53
C LEU A 1104 -10.39 -1.38 74.33
N ALA A 1105 -10.27 -0.20 73.72
CA ALA A 1105 -9.80 1.02 74.39
C ALA A 1105 -10.95 2.03 74.50
N ALA A 1106 -11.35 2.44 75.70
CA ALA A 1106 -12.44 3.39 75.89
C ALA A 1106 -12.11 4.77 75.29
N ILE A 1107 -13.06 5.38 74.58
CA ILE A 1107 -12.88 6.71 73.98
C ILE A 1107 -13.24 7.79 75.02
N PRO A 1108 -12.27 8.60 75.51
CA PRO A 1108 -12.52 9.50 76.65
C PRO A 1108 -13.60 10.56 76.40
N THR A 1109 -13.77 10.96 75.13
CA THR A 1109 -14.70 11.99 74.69
C THR A 1109 -16.10 11.45 74.34
N LYS A 1110 -16.29 10.12 74.27
CA LYS A 1110 -17.53 9.45 73.88
C LYS A 1110 -17.86 8.29 74.84
N ALA A 1111 -18.66 8.57 75.87
CA ALA A 1111 -19.07 7.55 76.84
C ALA A 1111 -19.84 6.40 76.14
N GLY A 1112 -19.42 5.15 76.37
CA GLY A 1112 -20.02 3.96 75.75
C GLY A 1112 -19.36 3.50 74.44
N TYR A 1113 -18.37 4.24 73.93
CA TYR A 1113 -17.64 3.90 72.70
C TYR A 1113 -16.22 3.39 73.01
N TYR A 1114 -15.76 2.41 72.23
CA TYR A 1114 -14.44 1.81 72.34
C TYR A 1114 -13.76 1.75 70.97
N HIS A 1115 -12.45 2.04 70.91
CA HIS A 1115 -11.62 1.64 69.77
C HIS A 1115 -11.34 0.14 69.84
N VAL A 1116 -11.55 -0.56 68.73
CA VAL A 1116 -11.23 -1.99 68.58
C VAL A 1116 -9.84 -2.12 67.97
N LEU A 1117 -8.93 -2.77 68.71
CA LEU A 1117 -7.51 -2.91 68.37
C LEU A 1117 -7.13 -4.38 68.16
N ASN A 1118 -6.06 -4.65 67.40
CA ASN A 1118 -5.46 -5.97 67.21
C ASN A 1118 -6.38 -7.08 66.64
N GLY A 1119 -7.44 -6.70 65.94
CA GLY A 1119 -8.25 -7.67 65.19
C GLY A 1119 -7.57 -8.06 63.88
N GLN A 1120 -8.02 -9.17 63.30
CA GLN A 1120 -7.56 -9.65 62.00
C GLN A 1120 -8.07 -8.69 60.90
N PRO A 1121 -7.19 -8.15 60.03
CA PRO A 1121 -7.63 -7.31 58.90
C PRO A 1121 -8.60 -8.05 57.98
N GLY A 1122 -9.65 -7.35 57.50
CA GLY A 1122 -10.68 -7.93 56.63
C GLY A 1122 -11.75 -8.76 57.34
N VAL A 1123 -11.83 -8.68 58.67
CA VAL A 1123 -12.79 -9.43 59.50
C VAL A 1123 -13.70 -8.47 60.27
N PHE A 1124 -14.99 -8.78 60.29
CA PHE A 1124 -15.98 -8.14 61.16
C PHE A 1124 -16.00 -8.86 62.51
N TYR A 1125 -16.04 -8.08 63.59
CA TYR A 1125 -16.19 -8.58 64.95
C TYR A 1125 -17.50 -8.08 65.54
N ALA A 1126 -18.41 -9.00 65.85
CA ALA A 1126 -19.65 -8.72 66.57
C ALA A 1126 -19.54 -9.21 68.02
N PHE A 1127 -19.83 -8.34 68.97
CA PHE A 1127 -19.71 -8.63 70.40
C PHE A 1127 -21.09 -8.91 71.01
N SER A 1128 -21.16 -9.86 71.95
CA SER A 1128 -22.40 -10.19 72.64
C SER A 1128 -22.14 -10.59 74.10
N VAL A 1129 -23.11 -10.34 74.98
CA VAL A 1129 -23.08 -10.75 76.39
C VAL A 1129 -24.38 -11.48 76.70
N GLY A 1130 -24.30 -12.68 77.28
CA GLY A 1130 -25.48 -13.48 77.59
C GLY A 1130 -26.36 -13.82 76.37
N GLY A 1131 -25.80 -13.80 75.16
CA GLY A 1131 -26.51 -14.05 73.91
C GLY A 1131 -27.17 -12.81 73.29
N THR A 1132 -27.13 -11.64 73.94
CA THR A 1132 -27.59 -10.37 73.34
C THR A 1132 -26.43 -9.66 72.66
N GLN A 1133 -26.57 -9.36 71.38
CA GLN A 1133 -25.58 -8.60 70.62
C GLN A 1133 -25.51 -7.16 71.12
N LEU A 1134 -24.29 -6.67 71.27
CA LEU A 1134 -23.97 -5.32 71.71
C LEU A 1134 -23.47 -4.51 70.51
N GLY A 1135 -24.22 -3.47 70.15
CA GLY A 1135 -23.88 -2.61 69.02
C GLY A 1135 -23.86 -3.29 67.66
N SER A 1136 -23.40 -2.53 66.66
CA SER A 1136 -23.13 -3.03 65.33
C SER A 1136 -21.77 -3.74 65.27
N PRO A 1137 -21.60 -4.77 64.41
CA PRO A 1137 -20.29 -5.38 64.17
C PRO A 1137 -19.27 -4.36 63.68
N VAL A 1138 -18.02 -4.50 64.13
CA VAL A 1138 -16.93 -3.59 63.76
C VAL A 1138 -16.00 -4.26 62.78
N TYR A 1139 -15.71 -3.56 61.69
CA TYR A 1139 -14.78 -4.01 60.66
C TYR A 1139 -13.35 -3.58 60.98
N ILE A 1140 -12.40 -4.51 60.88
CA ILE A 1140 -10.97 -4.18 60.97
C ILE A 1140 -10.43 -3.89 59.57
N HIS A 1141 -10.02 -2.64 59.36
CA HIS A 1141 -9.49 -2.17 58.09
C HIS A 1141 -8.27 -2.98 57.61
N LYS A 1142 -8.24 -3.23 56.30
CA LYS A 1142 -7.13 -3.86 55.57
C LYS A 1142 -6.38 -2.81 54.74
N ARG A 1143 -5.08 -2.99 54.57
CA ARG A 1143 -4.21 -2.15 53.73
C ARG A 1143 -4.03 -2.76 52.35
N ASP A 1144 -3.57 -1.98 51.38
CA ASP A 1144 -3.27 -2.48 50.04
C ASP A 1144 -2.20 -3.59 50.08
N GLU A 1145 -2.43 -4.65 49.29
CA GLU A 1145 -1.62 -5.87 49.30
C GLU A 1145 -0.31 -5.73 48.51
N THR A 1146 -0.20 -4.69 47.67
CA THR A 1146 1.00 -4.36 46.88
C THR A 1146 1.79 -3.18 47.47
N ASP A 1147 1.12 -2.23 48.13
CA ASP A 1147 1.75 -1.12 48.86
C ASP A 1147 1.20 -1.01 50.30
N PRO A 1148 1.89 -1.58 51.31
CA PRO A 1148 1.43 -1.59 52.69
C PRO A 1148 1.46 -0.20 53.36
N THR A 1149 1.91 0.85 52.67
CA THR A 1149 1.87 2.23 53.16
C THR A 1149 0.59 2.96 52.78
N GLN A 1150 -0.22 2.41 51.88
CA GLN A 1150 -1.48 3.02 51.44
C GLN A 1150 -2.72 2.39 52.09
N ASN A 1151 -3.72 3.25 52.29
CA ASN A 1151 -5.06 2.91 52.75
C ASN A 1151 -5.97 2.53 51.57
N MET A 1152 -6.84 1.55 51.78
CA MET A 1152 -7.98 1.27 50.90
C MET A 1152 -9.20 2.20 51.19
N GLY A 1153 -9.01 3.40 51.76
CA GLY A 1153 -10.05 4.19 52.44
C GLY A 1153 -10.66 5.36 51.65
N VAL A 1154 -12.01 5.43 51.67
CA VAL A 1154 -12.97 6.48 51.23
C VAL A 1154 -12.80 7.00 49.79
N SER A 1155 -13.82 6.79 48.96
CA SER A 1155 -13.85 7.04 47.50
C SER A 1155 -12.99 6.12 46.62
N GLN A 1156 -12.25 5.17 47.20
CA GLN A 1156 -11.63 4.03 46.49
C GLN A 1156 -12.42 2.71 46.62
N LEU A 1157 -13.61 2.76 47.25
CA LEU A 1157 -14.50 1.62 47.44
C LEU A 1157 -15.21 1.28 46.12
N VAL A 1158 -15.03 0.06 45.62
CA VAL A 1158 -15.80 -0.47 44.49
C VAL A 1158 -17.11 -1.03 45.04
N MET A 1159 -18.26 -0.57 44.54
CA MET A 1159 -19.55 -1.22 44.83
C MET A 1159 -19.43 -2.72 44.54
N GLU A 1160 -19.89 -3.56 45.48
CA GLU A 1160 -19.83 -5.04 45.48
C GLU A 1160 -18.62 -5.69 46.20
N VAL A 1161 -17.61 -4.93 46.66
CA VAL A 1161 -16.45 -5.50 47.39
C VAL A 1161 -16.38 -5.12 48.87
N ASP A 1162 -16.65 -3.85 49.27
CA ASP A 1162 -16.48 -3.39 50.66
C ASP A 1162 -17.60 -2.42 51.11
N PHE A 1163 -18.41 -2.79 52.12
CA PHE A 1163 -19.49 -1.95 52.69
C PHE A 1163 -19.19 -1.51 54.13
N ALA A 1164 -18.62 -0.32 54.32
CA ALA A 1164 -18.71 0.46 55.57
C ALA A 1164 -18.41 1.95 55.29
N ILE A 1165 -19.36 2.85 55.60
CA ILE A 1165 -19.18 4.31 55.51
C ILE A 1165 -19.43 4.91 56.91
N PRO A 1166 -18.52 5.72 57.48
CA PRO A 1166 -18.76 6.45 58.73
C PRO A 1166 -19.77 7.60 58.53
N PRO A 1167 -20.62 7.92 59.52
CA PRO A 1167 -21.52 9.06 59.44
C PRO A 1167 -20.81 10.37 59.84
N ASP A 1168 -21.04 11.40 59.01
CA ASP A 1168 -20.80 12.84 59.23
C ASP A 1168 -19.34 13.36 59.21
N HIS A 1169 -19.00 14.06 58.12
CA HIS A 1169 -17.94 15.08 58.11
C HIS A 1169 -18.58 16.48 57.86
N PRO A 1170 -18.28 17.51 58.68
CA PRO A 1170 -18.94 18.81 58.59
C PRO A 1170 -18.45 19.62 57.38
N ALA A 1171 -19.39 20.31 56.74
CA ALA A 1171 -19.15 21.18 55.59
C ALA A 1171 -18.42 22.47 56.02
N ASN A 1172 -17.09 22.47 55.94
CA ASN A 1172 -16.22 23.59 55.52
C ASN A 1172 -14.76 23.28 55.85
N LEU A 1173 -13.90 23.11 54.82
CA LEU A 1173 -12.46 23.49 54.72
C LEU A 1173 -11.76 22.69 53.59
N GLN A 1174 -11.19 23.39 52.59
CA GLN A 1174 -10.13 22.98 51.63
C GLN A 1174 -10.25 21.66 50.82
N PRO A 1175 -9.56 21.49 49.66
CA PRO A 1175 -9.66 20.27 48.86
C PRO A 1175 -9.13 19.07 49.67
N PRO A 1176 -9.77 17.89 49.59
CA PRO A 1176 -9.42 16.79 50.47
C PRO A 1176 -7.99 16.29 50.16
N PRO A 1177 -7.16 16.02 51.18
CA PRO A 1177 -5.89 15.32 50.97
C PRO A 1177 -6.13 13.94 50.34
N ASN A 1178 -5.11 13.38 49.66
CA ASN A 1178 -5.18 12.03 49.12
C ASN A 1178 -5.51 11.03 50.23
N LEU A 1179 -6.74 10.50 50.23
CA LEU A 1179 -7.27 9.66 51.31
C LEU A 1179 -6.52 8.32 51.41
N ALA A 1180 -5.86 7.88 50.32
CA ALA A 1180 -5.01 6.71 50.29
C ALA A 1180 -3.71 6.87 51.10
N GLU A 1181 -3.26 8.10 51.35
CA GLU A 1181 -2.03 8.40 52.10
C GLU A 1181 -2.31 8.73 53.58
N LEU A 1182 -3.58 8.86 53.97
CA LEU A 1182 -3.96 9.03 55.37
C LEU A 1182 -3.85 7.68 56.12
N PRO A 1183 -3.56 7.66 57.43
CA PRO A 1183 -3.69 6.45 58.23
C PRO A 1183 -5.17 6.07 58.39
N PRO A 1184 -5.53 4.77 58.46
CA PRO A 1184 -6.93 4.35 58.55
C PRO A 1184 -7.50 4.75 59.90
N GLU A 1185 -8.76 5.19 59.91
CA GLU A 1185 -9.44 5.49 61.18
C GLU A 1185 -9.48 4.23 62.05
N THR A 1186 -9.24 4.43 63.35
CA THR A 1186 -9.24 3.31 64.29
C THR A 1186 -10.70 2.88 64.52
N PRO A 1187 -11.09 1.62 64.21
CA PRO A 1187 -12.50 1.21 64.23
C PRO A 1187 -13.17 1.50 65.57
N GLU A 1188 -14.24 2.30 65.55
CA GLU A 1188 -15.03 2.64 66.73
C GLU A 1188 -16.22 1.68 66.88
N TRP A 1189 -16.38 1.10 68.06
CA TRP A 1189 -17.50 0.27 68.44
C TRP A 1189 -18.40 1.01 69.44
N ASP A 1190 -19.67 1.19 69.11
CA ASP A 1190 -20.70 1.65 70.04
C ASP A 1190 -21.26 0.45 70.81
N SER A 1191 -21.05 0.40 72.12
CA SER A 1191 -21.62 -0.67 72.96
C SER A 1191 -23.15 -0.62 73.07
N GLY A 1192 -23.78 0.47 72.60
CA GLY A 1192 -25.23 0.64 72.46
C GLY A 1192 -25.97 0.89 73.78
N ILE A 1193 -25.27 0.89 74.90
CA ILE A 1193 -25.84 1.00 76.24
C ILE A 1193 -25.45 2.37 76.83
N ARG A 1194 -26.25 3.40 76.58
CA ARG A 1194 -26.05 4.73 77.22
C ARG A 1194 -26.41 4.65 78.70
N GLY A 1195 -25.42 4.40 79.56
CA GLY A 1195 -25.51 4.63 81.00
C GLY A 1195 -25.55 3.39 81.93
N ILE A 1196 -25.35 2.17 81.42
CA ILE A 1196 -25.15 0.97 82.27
C ILE A 1196 -23.74 0.40 81.99
N PRO A 1197 -22.83 0.33 82.98
CA PRO A 1197 -21.51 -0.24 82.80
C PRO A 1197 -21.59 -1.76 82.56
N ILE A 1198 -20.94 -2.27 81.50
CA ILE A 1198 -20.68 -3.71 81.37
C ILE A 1198 -19.75 -4.13 82.53
N ALA A 1199 -20.07 -5.20 83.25
CA ALA A 1199 -19.25 -5.67 84.37
C ALA A 1199 -17.82 -6.00 83.89
N TYR A 1200 -16.82 -5.61 84.68
CA TYR A 1200 -15.41 -5.73 84.31
C TYR A 1200 -14.95 -7.17 84.02
N ASP A 1201 -15.62 -8.15 84.64
CA ASP A 1201 -15.41 -9.59 84.48
C ASP A 1201 -16.36 -10.25 83.47
N ALA A 1202 -17.22 -9.48 82.78
CA ALA A 1202 -18.17 -10.02 81.82
C ALA A 1202 -17.46 -10.80 80.70
N ILE A 1203 -18.01 -11.96 80.36
CA ILE A 1203 -17.55 -12.77 79.22
C ILE A 1203 -18.22 -12.23 77.97
N LEU A 1204 -17.41 -11.66 77.07
CA LEU A 1204 -17.81 -11.27 75.73
C LEU A 1204 -17.72 -12.50 74.82
N SER A 1205 -18.84 -12.88 74.21
CA SER A 1205 -18.84 -13.81 73.08
C SER A 1205 -18.68 -13.01 71.80
N VAL A 1206 -17.61 -13.28 71.06
CA VAL A 1206 -17.23 -12.54 69.85
C VAL A 1206 -17.37 -13.46 68.65
N LEU A 1207 -18.21 -13.04 67.71
CA LEU A 1207 -18.34 -13.66 66.40
C LEU A 1207 -17.40 -12.94 65.44
N ALA A 1208 -16.35 -13.62 65.00
CA ALA A 1208 -15.51 -13.16 63.90
C ALA A 1208 -16.08 -13.67 62.58
N THR A 1209 -16.37 -12.75 61.67
CA THR A 1209 -16.90 -13.06 60.34
C THR A 1209 -15.97 -12.47 59.29
N LYS A 1210 -15.35 -13.33 58.46
CA LYS A 1210 -14.54 -12.86 57.32
C LYS A 1210 -15.42 -12.09 56.33
N ALA A 1211 -15.02 -10.89 55.93
CA ALA A 1211 -15.84 -10.03 55.09
C ALA A 1211 -16.13 -10.65 53.71
N GLN A 1212 -15.10 -11.21 53.06
CA GLN A 1212 -15.18 -11.70 51.68
C GLN A 1212 -15.78 -13.11 51.54
N THR A 1213 -15.89 -13.88 52.62
CA THR A 1213 -16.40 -15.27 52.57
C THR A 1213 -17.54 -15.55 53.54
N GLY A 1214 -17.81 -14.65 54.47
CA GLY A 1214 -18.80 -14.88 55.52
C GLY A 1214 -18.49 -16.09 56.41
N LEU A 1215 -17.26 -16.63 56.38
CA LEU A 1215 -16.87 -17.69 57.29
C LEU A 1215 -16.85 -17.14 58.71
N GLU A 1216 -17.58 -17.82 59.58
CA GLU A 1216 -17.78 -17.42 60.96
C GLU A 1216 -17.01 -18.32 61.91
N LYS A 1217 -16.47 -17.70 62.96
CA LYS A 1217 -15.82 -18.41 64.04
C LYS A 1217 -16.06 -17.65 65.34
N THR A 1218 -16.65 -18.34 66.31
CA THR A 1218 -16.98 -17.75 67.61
C THR A 1218 -15.90 -18.08 68.62
N PHE A 1219 -15.47 -17.08 69.37
CA PHE A 1219 -14.58 -17.25 70.52
C PHE A 1219 -15.01 -16.34 71.66
N THR A 1220 -14.53 -16.62 72.87
CA THR A 1220 -14.88 -15.83 74.06
C THR A 1220 -13.66 -15.14 74.65
N LEU A 1221 -13.85 -13.93 75.16
CA LEU A 1221 -12.85 -13.22 75.93
C LEU A 1221 -13.51 -12.38 77.03
N THR A 1222 -12.85 -12.23 78.17
CA THR A 1222 -13.38 -11.37 79.25
C THR A 1222 -13.15 -9.90 78.92
N LEU A 1223 -14.06 -9.01 79.34
CA LEU A 1223 -13.88 -7.56 79.16
C LEU A 1223 -12.55 -7.09 79.76
N GLN A 1224 -12.16 -7.59 80.93
CA GLN A 1224 -10.84 -7.37 81.52
C GLN A 1224 -9.68 -7.72 80.57
N LYS A 1225 -9.74 -8.86 79.87
CA LYS A 1225 -8.71 -9.27 78.91
C LYS A 1225 -8.70 -8.39 77.68
N ALA A 1226 -9.87 -7.96 77.20
CA ALA A 1226 -9.99 -6.99 76.10
C ALA A 1226 -9.37 -5.63 76.45
N LEU A 1227 -9.64 -5.13 77.65
CA LEU A 1227 -9.08 -3.87 78.16
C LEU A 1227 -7.57 -3.98 78.38
N ALA A 1228 -7.08 -5.12 78.90
CA ALA A 1228 -5.65 -5.36 79.10
C ALA A 1228 -4.88 -5.48 77.77
N ASN A 1229 -5.46 -6.15 76.77
CA ASN A 1229 -4.89 -6.23 75.42
C ASN A 1229 -4.72 -4.85 74.76
N ALA A 1230 -5.55 -3.87 75.13
CA ALA A 1230 -5.41 -2.49 74.66
C ALA A 1230 -4.29 -1.72 75.37
N GLN A 1231 -4.01 -2.00 76.64
CA GLN A 1231 -2.96 -1.33 77.43
C GLN A 1231 -1.52 -1.77 77.10
N GLN A 1232 -1.33 -2.90 76.38
CA GLN A 1232 0.01 -3.36 75.97
C GLN A 1232 0.68 -2.48 74.89
N LYS A 1233 0.03 -1.40 74.42
CA LYS A 1233 0.56 -0.54 73.34
C LYS A 1233 0.15 0.94 73.41
N THR A 1234 -0.17 1.47 74.60
CA THR A 1234 -0.12 2.93 74.86
C THR A 1234 1.24 3.35 75.34
#